data_AF-A0A4Y8VA69-F1
#
_entry.id   AF-A0A4Y8VA69-F1
#
_cell.length_a   1.000
_cell.length_b   1.000
_cell.length_c   1.000
_cell.angle_alpha   90.00
_cell.angle_beta   90.00
_cell.angle_gamma   90.00
#
_symmetry.space_group_name_H-M   'P 1'
#
loop_
_entity.id
_entity.type
_entity.pdbx_description
1 polymer ?
#
loop_
_entity_poly.entity_id
_entity_poly.type
_entity_poly.pdbx_seq_one_letter_code
_entity_poly.pdbx_strand_id
1 'polypeptide(L)'
;MWYIVKTDVFTEQKSIDLLGEKFKDTIVDFYFPMGRRIYKNEQGEKEVRFTPVLQGLFFIRVQSEERLESILSQYGYFMYKGVDYRARSAEVVERTFFTKAHILCADSKSRTLGEIVKQAKISDDDMERFIYYNDKIAEGIEGLSIVAKRYSDLIKVNDTIRIINGPMTGWVGVVKQVKHKGKKDRHLFVRFGNNLCLNISNVRQYDMQIEHEATVGAKPEAVGAWRAIDQLIGYLQAKDSEKNASDTLRNHFKDYLKKLTVYRNRHSSDIAYSNKVTERTAAHQEEILSNIDDSMRNNFRILANYFKADGGTVEQGLKELIPDIILRPFFTPTSGIAIPQGQDYAVLCHNGIVEFILRCNLRKFFRGKEYEADKYAPVFDEDYEYYAHFALLETDGGKVKAICSWGGFYDYYASQNKEEREKFHANLQSKKYPRLLYLLMQSEYKFEKVNGIGGFSIETDIVYTEDMEELGRRANEFFTLRSSLFTQLTAAAVEMWQGARMLVWRQLLQRYVLLHKVPVIDLPSVITHDSKTEEAFVKADGRLDINNISVALAKARKTIEEYLEKGELAGAVFKFLSASLVFSSHFAQDELYNYITDTFNPDYTFTELFDEIINHLSKKSCPSLVSHLHKGMVELQEQESWTYFKFPSFLKQTRKIVKMVKQTN
;
A
#
# COMPACT_ATOMS: atom_id res chain seq x y z
N MET A 1 -21.74 11.73 18.07
CA MET A 1 -20.87 10.66 17.54
C MET A 1 -21.70 9.40 17.28
N TRP A 2 -21.37 8.60 16.28
CA TRP A 2 -22.12 7.39 15.92
C TRP A 2 -21.46 6.11 16.41
N TYR A 3 -22.27 5.11 16.76
CA TYR A 3 -21.83 3.79 17.22
C TYR A 3 -22.68 2.69 16.63
N ILE A 4 -22.06 1.52 16.43
CA ILE A 4 -22.73 0.31 15.96
C ILE A 4 -23.24 -0.49 17.15
N VAL A 5 -24.53 -0.81 17.15
CA VAL A 5 -25.17 -1.69 18.13
C VAL A 5 -25.49 -3.03 17.47
N LYS A 6 -25.10 -4.10 18.15
CA LYS A 6 -25.40 -5.48 17.77
C LYS A 6 -26.49 -6.06 18.65
N THR A 7 -27.39 -6.82 18.03
CA THR A 7 -28.49 -7.53 18.70
C THR A 7 -28.71 -8.92 18.06
N ASP A 8 -29.66 -9.68 18.60
CA ASP A 8 -30.15 -10.89 17.93
C ASP A 8 -30.89 -10.51 16.64
N VAL A 9 -30.69 -11.27 15.57
CA VAL A 9 -31.35 -11.02 14.28
C VAL A 9 -32.87 -11.06 14.46
N PHE A 10 -33.58 -10.11 13.83
CA PHE A 10 -35.03 -9.89 13.94
C PHE A 10 -35.52 -9.32 15.27
N THR A 11 -34.61 -8.86 16.14
CA THR A 11 -34.95 -8.16 17.39
C THR A 11 -34.50 -6.69 17.42
N GLU A 12 -34.08 -6.16 16.27
CA GLU A 12 -33.53 -4.82 16.11
C GLU A 12 -34.53 -3.75 16.54
N GLN A 13 -35.77 -3.80 16.02
CA GLN A 13 -36.80 -2.81 16.38
C GLN A 13 -37.12 -2.83 17.88
N LYS A 14 -37.28 -4.02 18.47
CA LYS A 14 -37.52 -4.17 19.92
C LYS A 14 -36.37 -3.60 20.74
N SER A 15 -35.13 -3.73 20.24
CA SER A 15 -33.94 -3.19 20.90
C SER A 15 -33.92 -1.66 20.78
N ILE A 16 -34.25 -1.11 19.61
CA ILE A 16 -34.37 0.34 19.39
C ILE A 16 -35.41 0.94 20.33
N ASP A 17 -36.60 0.34 20.41
CA ASP A 17 -37.68 0.84 21.27
C ASP A 17 -37.27 0.84 22.75
N LEU A 18 -36.65 -0.24 23.22
CA LEU A 18 -36.17 -0.36 24.61
C LEU A 18 -35.08 0.67 24.92
N LEU A 19 -34.06 0.79 24.06
CA LEU A 19 -32.97 1.74 24.27
C LEU A 19 -33.48 3.19 24.20
N GLY A 20 -34.41 3.47 23.28
CA GLY A 20 -35.07 4.75 23.16
C GLY A 20 -35.99 5.09 24.33
N GLU A 21 -36.53 4.09 25.05
CA GLU A 21 -37.27 4.34 26.29
C GLU A 21 -36.32 4.62 27.47
N LYS A 22 -35.28 3.79 27.64
CA LYS A 22 -34.45 3.79 28.85
C LYS A 22 -33.31 4.82 28.83
N PHE A 23 -32.85 5.26 27.67
CA PHE A 23 -31.63 6.08 27.53
C PHE A 23 -31.84 7.36 26.71
N LYS A 24 -33.01 8.00 26.81
CA LYS A 24 -33.38 9.23 26.08
C LYS A 24 -32.39 10.38 26.26
N ASP A 25 -31.77 10.47 27.43
CA ASP A 25 -30.85 11.57 27.78
C ASP A 25 -29.42 11.33 27.26
N THR A 26 -29.13 10.13 26.74
CA THR A 26 -27.83 9.74 26.20
C THR A 26 -27.86 9.52 24.70
N ILE A 27 -28.87 8.81 24.20
CA ILE A 27 -29.02 8.48 22.78
C ILE A 27 -29.88 9.54 22.11
N VAL A 28 -29.30 10.28 21.18
CA VAL A 28 -29.97 11.40 20.48
C VAL A 28 -30.62 11.00 19.17
N ASP A 29 -30.17 9.90 18.56
CA ASP A 29 -30.71 9.44 17.29
C ASP A 29 -30.49 7.94 17.10
N PHE A 30 -31.34 7.33 16.27
CA PHE A 30 -31.27 5.93 15.85
C PHE A 30 -31.33 5.86 14.34
N TYR A 31 -30.38 5.13 13.75
CA TYR A 31 -30.43 4.82 12.32
C TYR A 31 -30.52 3.32 12.12
N PHE A 32 -31.61 2.87 11.50
CA PHE A 32 -31.84 1.48 11.15
C PHE A 32 -31.90 1.34 9.63
N PRO A 33 -30.85 0.77 8.99
CA PRO A 33 -30.75 0.77 7.54
C PRO A 33 -31.77 -0.21 6.93
N MET A 34 -32.82 0.36 6.34
CA MET A 34 -33.86 -0.39 5.62
C MET A 34 -33.63 -0.26 4.12
N GLY A 35 -33.81 -1.37 3.40
CA GLY A 35 -33.65 -1.43 1.96
C GLY A 35 -34.83 -2.11 1.28
N ARG A 36 -35.12 -1.66 0.06
CA ARG A 36 -36.16 -2.24 -0.78
C ARG A 36 -35.69 -3.59 -1.33
N ARG A 37 -36.49 -4.64 -1.16
CA ARG A 37 -36.28 -5.93 -1.83
C ARG A 37 -37.52 -6.33 -2.61
N ILE A 38 -37.28 -6.86 -3.80
CA ILE A 38 -38.30 -7.39 -4.70
C ILE A 38 -38.22 -8.91 -4.62
N TYR A 39 -39.33 -9.55 -4.26
CA TYR A 39 -39.46 -11.01 -4.25
C TYR A 39 -40.54 -11.40 -5.24
N LYS A 40 -40.42 -12.61 -5.79
CA LYS A 40 -41.52 -13.24 -6.50
C LYS A 40 -42.31 -14.06 -5.48
N ASN A 41 -43.61 -13.82 -5.38
CA ASN A 41 -44.49 -14.68 -4.59
C ASN A 41 -44.66 -16.05 -5.30
N GLU A 42 -45.36 -16.98 -4.66
CA GLU A 42 -45.60 -18.34 -5.20
C GLU A 42 -46.37 -18.32 -6.54
N GLN A 43 -47.04 -17.21 -6.86
CA GLN A 43 -47.79 -16.98 -8.09
C GLN A 43 -46.94 -16.26 -9.16
N GLY A 44 -45.68 -15.93 -8.87
CA GLY A 44 -44.74 -15.27 -9.78
C GLY A 44 -44.86 -13.74 -9.84
N GLU A 45 -45.76 -13.14 -9.06
CA GLU A 45 -45.95 -11.68 -8.97
C GLU A 45 -44.84 -11.04 -8.14
N LYS A 46 -44.42 -9.83 -8.55
CA LYS A 46 -43.36 -9.08 -7.87
C LYS A 46 -43.94 -8.33 -6.67
N GLU A 47 -43.64 -8.79 -5.46
CA GLU A 47 -43.90 -8.05 -4.23
C GLU A 47 -42.67 -7.24 -3.81
N VAL A 48 -42.92 -6.05 -3.26
CA VAL A 48 -41.90 -5.17 -2.69
C VAL A 48 -42.07 -5.15 -1.17
N ARG A 49 -41.00 -5.43 -0.41
CA ARG A 49 -40.99 -5.16 1.04
C ARG A 49 -39.69 -4.47 1.42
N PHE A 50 -39.76 -3.70 2.50
CA PHE A 50 -38.60 -3.11 3.14
C PHE A 50 -38.06 -4.09 4.17
N THR A 51 -36.78 -4.43 4.05
CA THR A 51 -36.10 -5.33 4.97
C THR A 51 -34.79 -4.71 5.45
N PRO A 52 -34.30 -5.07 6.64
CA PRO A 52 -33.02 -4.58 7.13
C PRO A 52 -31.90 -4.94 6.15
N VAL A 53 -31.11 -3.95 5.76
CA VAL A 53 -29.94 -4.16 4.89
C VAL A 53 -28.83 -4.84 5.69
N LEU A 54 -28.70 -4.47 6.98
CA LEU A 54 -27.83 -5.13 7.95
C LEU A 54 -28.69 -5.86 8.98
N GLN A 55 -28.65 -7.19 8.97
CA GLN A 55 -29.33 -8.01 9.96
C GLN A 55 -28.56 -8.04 11.28
N GLY A 56 -29.28 -7.90 12.39
CA GLY A 56 -28.75 -7.91 13.76
C GLY A 56 -27.95 -6.66 14.15
N LEU A 57 -28.01 -5.59 13.34
CA LEU A 57 -27.25 -4.35 13.55
C LEU A 57 -28.13 -3.12 13.32
N PHE A 58 -27.91 -2.10 14.13
CA PHE A 58 -28.39 -0.73 13.91
C PHE A 58 -27.39 0.26 14.49
N PHE A 59 -27.61 1.55 14.26
CA PHE A 59 -26.71 2.61 14.70
C PHE A 59 -27.39 3.53 15.68
N ILE A 60 -26.61 4.03 16.63
CA ILE A 60 -27.05 5.05 17.58
C ILE A 60 -26.14 6.27 17.48
N ARG A 61 -26.71 7.45 17.64
CA ARG A 61 -25.96 8.68 17.85
C ARG A 61 -26.04 9.05 19.32
N VAL A 62 -24.90 9.36 19.92
CA VAL A 62 -24.80 9.79 21.33
C VAL A 62 -24.07 11.12 21.43
N GLN A 63 -24.33 11.84 22.52
CA GLN A 63 -23.76 13.17 22.77
C GLN A 63 -22.26 13.13 23.10
N SER A 64 -21.84 12.22 23.97
CA SER A 64 -20.44 12.05 24.37
C SER A 64 -20.11 10.60 24.70
N GLU A 65 -18.82 10.27 24.64
CA GLU A 65 -18.29 8.94 25.00
C GLU A 65 -18.55 8.63 26.47
N GLU A 66 -18.30 9.56 27.38
CA GLU A 66 -18.53 9.41 28.82
C GLU A 66 -19.98 9.03 29.16
N ARG A 67 -20.96 9.67 28.50
CA ARG A 67 -22.38 9.35 28.72
C ARG A 67 -22.71 7.94 28.23
N LEU A 68 -22.11 7.51 27.13
CA LEU A 68 -22.27 6.15 26.63
C LEU A 68 -21.64 5.13 27.59
N GLU A 69 -20.42 5.39 28.08
CA GLU A 69 -19.75 4.53 29.05
C GLU A 69 -20.55 4.34 30.34
N SER A 70 -21.24 5.38 30.82
CA SER A 70 -22.03 5.29 32.07
C SER A 70 -23.24 4.36 32.00
N ILE A 71 -23.73 4.04 30.79
CA ILE A 71 -24.88 3.15 30.57
C ILE A 71 -24.47 1.76 30.05
N LEU A 72 -23.17 1.47 29.98
CA LEU A 72 -22.63 0.21 29.50
C LEU A 72 -21.99 -0.60 30.63
N SER A 73 -22.04 -1.92 30.48
CA SER A 73 -21.22 -2.83 31.27
C SER A 73 -19.77 -2.81 30.79
N GLN A 74 -18.86 -3.36 31.60
CA GLN A 74 -17.45 -3.54 31.22
C GLN A 74 -17.25 -4.32 29.90
N TYR A 75 -18.25 -5.06 29.44
CA TYR A 75 -18.22 -5.83 28.19
C TYR A 75 -19.00 -5.16 27.03
N GLY A 76 -19.50 -3.93 27.23
CA GLY A 76 -20.21 -3.16 26.22
C GLY A 76 -21.71 -3.46 26.08
N TYR A 77 -22.33 -4.12 27.06
CA TYR A 77 -23.79 -4.36 27.07
C TYR A 77 -24.52 -3.20 27.74
N PHE A 78 -25.66 -2.77 27.19
CA PHE A 78 -26.46 -1.72 27.83
C PHE A 78 -27.05 -2.20 29.16
N MET A 79 -26.90 -1.37 30.19
CA MET A 79 -27.34 -1.62 31.56
C MET A 79 -28.42 -0.62 31.96
N TYR A 80 -29.52 -1.09 32.53
CA TYR A 80 -30.52 -0.22 33.14
C TYR A 80 -30.98 -0.76 34.48
N LYS A 81 -31.40 0.16 35.37
CA LYS A 81 -32.05 -0.20 36.62
C LYS A 81 -33.54 -0.46 36.36
N GLY A 82 -34.02 -1.58 36.84
CA GLY A 82 -35.42 -1.97 36.76
C GLY A 82 -35.86 -2.62 38.05
N VAL A 83 -37.11 -3.05 38.07
CA VAL A 83 -37.74 -3.60 39.26
C VAL A 83 -38.11 -5.06 38.99
N ASP A 84 -37.76 -5.94 39.92
CA ASP A 84 -38.04 -7.37 39.85
C ASP A 84 -38.69 -7.87 41.14
N TYR A 85 -39.39 -9.01 41.08
CA TYR A 85 -39.93 -9.67 42.26
C TYR A 85 -38.89 -10.61 42.84
N ARG A 86 -38.70 -10.55 44.17
CA ARG A 86 -37.81 -11.49 44.87
C ARG A 86 -38.40 -12.90 44.77
N ALA A 87 -37.55 -13.90 44.48
CA ALA A 87 -38.03 -15.29 44.38
C ALA A 87 -38.70 -15.71 45.69
N ARG A 88 -40.00 -16.05 45.63
CA ARG A 88 -40.86 -16.48 46.75
C ARG A 88 -41.29 -15.38 47.74
N SER A 89 -41.23 -14.10 47.38
CA SER A 89 -41.96 -13.04 48.09
C SER A 89 -42.54 -12.00 47.11
N ALA A 90 -43.61 -11.31 47.49
CA ALA A 90 -44.17 -10.20 46.71
C ALA A 90 -43.37 -8.89 46.86
N GLU A 91 -42.15 -8.97 47.42
CA GLU A 91 -41.28 -7.81 47.60
C GLU A 91 -40.65 -7.39 46.27
N VAL A 92 -40.77 -6.10 46.02
CA VAL A 92 -40.28 -5.39 44.86
C VAL A 92 -38.83 -4.97 45.11
N VAL A 93 -37.88 -5.46 44.32
CA VAL A 93 -36.44 -5.21 44.49
C VAL A 93 -35.87 -4.56 43.24
N GLU A 94 -35.11 -3.48 43.40
CA GLU A 94 -34.37 -2.85 42.30
C GLU A 94 -33.20 -3.74 41.87
N ARG A 95 -33.09 -4.01 40.57
CA ARG A 95 -32.02 -4.82 39.98
C ARG A 95 -31.46 -4.17 38.73
N THR A 96 -30.18 -4.44 38.46
CA THR A 96 -29.54 -4.08 37.19
C THR A 96 -29.84 -5.15 36.16
N PHE A 97 -30.42 -4.74 35.05
CA PHE A 97 -30.70 -5.60 33.90
C PHE A 97 -29.73 -5.28 32.76
N PHE A 98 -29.37 -6.33 32.02
CA PHE A 98 -28.53 -6.22 30.83
C PHE A 98 -29.39 -6.49 29.61
N THR A 99 -29.39 -5.56 28.66
CA THR A 99 -30.06 -5.80 27.38
C THR A 99 -29.25 -6.81 26.57
N LYS A 100 -29.89 -7.46 25.60
CA LYS A 100 -29.16 -8.26 24.59
C LYS A 100 -28.38 -7.39 23.60
N ALA A 101 -28.79 -6.11 23.47
CA ALA A 101 -28.09 -5.14 22.66
C ALA A 101 -26.75 -4.79 23.31
N HIS A 102 -25.70 -4.69 22.50
CA HIS A 102 -24.37 -4.33 22.94
C HIS A 102 -23.62 -3.62 21.82
N ILE A 103 -22.65 -2.80 22.21
CA ILE A 103 -21.76 -2.14 21.26
C ILE A 103 -20.94 -3.19 20.49
N LEU A 104 -20.81 -3.02 19.18
CA LEU A 104 -20.08 -3.98 18.34
C LEU A 104 -18.59 -4.00 18.71
N CYS A 105 -18.11 -5.11 19.28
CA CYS A 105 -16.70 -5.35 19.55
C CYS A 105 -16.32 -6.81 19.30
N ALA A 106 -15.18 -7.05 18.67
CA ALA A 106 -14.70 -8.42 18.37
C ALA A 106 -14.23 -9.18 19.62
N ASP A 107 -13.66 -8.47 20.60
CA ASP A 107 -13.00 -9.07 21.76
C ASP A 107 -13.25 -8.25 23.03
N SER A 108 -14.52 -8.19 23.46
CA SER A 108 -14.92 -7.39 24.62
C SER A 108 -14.39 -7.92 25.95
N LYS A 109 -13.86 -9.15 26.01
CA LYS A 109 -13.37 -9.76 27.25
C LYS A 109 -11.94 -9.40 27.60
N SER A 110 -11.14 -9.00 26.61
CA SER A 110 -9.71 -8.68 26.77
C SER A 110 -9.43 -7.18 26.80
N ARG A 111 -10.47 -6.34 26.78
CA ARG A 111 -10.38 -4.90 26.57
C ARG A 111 -11.10 -4.11 27.65
N THR A 112 -10.64 -2.89 27.85
CA THR A 112 -11.31 -1.92 28.71
C THR A 112 -12.57 -1.37 28.04
N LEU A 113 -13.49 -0.84 28.84
CA LEU A 113 -14.72 -0.23 28.31
C LEU A 113 -14.42 0.94 27.35
N GLY A 114 -13.47 1.80 27.70
CA GLY A 114 -13.06 2.93 26.84
C GLY A 114 -12.50 2.47 25.49
N GLU A 115 -11.72 1.38 25.46
CA GLU A 115 -11.26 0.80 24.19
C GLU A 115 -12.41 0.22 23.35
N ILE A 116 -13.39 -0.42 23.99
CA ILE A 116 -14.59 -0.94 23.32
C ILE A 116 -15.37 0.21 22.67
N VAL A 117 -15.62 1.29 23.42
CA VAL A 117 -16.34 2.46 22.93
C VAL A 117 -15.55 3.14 21.80
N LYS A 118 -14.27 3.42 22.00
CA LYS A 118 -13.41 4.06 20.99
C LYS A 118 -13.36 3.28 19.68
N GLN A 119 -13.31 1.95 19.73
CA GLN A 119 -13.24 1.13 18.51
C GLN A 119 -14.57 0.97 17.77
N ALA A 120 -15.70 1.09 18.46
CA ALA A 120 -17.01 1.00 17.84
C ALA A 120 -17.52 2.33 17.26
N LYS A 121 -16.77 3.41 17.51
CA LYS A 121 -17.06 4.76 17.01
C LYS A 121 -16.98 4.81 15.48
N ILE A 122 -17.88 5.60 14.91
CA ILE A 122 -17.96 5.91 13.49
C ILE A 122 -17.96 7.43 13.35
N SER A 123 -17.19 7.94 12.39
CA SER A 123 -17.22 9.36 12.06
C SER A 123 -18.57 9.72 11.43
N ASP A 124 -18.96 11.00 11.58
CA ASP A 124 -20.17 11.51 10.93
C ASP A 124 -20.05 11.37 9.39
N ASP A 125 -18.86 11.60 8.81
CA ASP A 125 -18.59 11.41 7.38
C ASP A 125 -18.83 9.97 6.90
N ASP A 126 -18.33 8.95 7.62
CA ASP A 126 -18.51 7.55 7.26
C ASP A 126 -19.99 7.15 7.35
N MET A 127 -20.71 7.68 8.34
CA MET A 127 -22.14 7.44 8.49
C MET A 127 -22.96 8.13 7.39
N GLU A 128 -22.67 9.39 7.07
CA GLU A 128 -23.32 10.10 5.96
C GLU A 128 -23.13 9.36 4.64
N ARG A 129 -21.91 8.90 4.37
CA ARG A 129 -21.60 8.09 3.18
C ARG A 129 -22.39 6.78 3.17
N PHE A 130 -22.49 6.10 4.31
CA PHE A 130 -23.24 4.85 4.41
C PHE A 130 -24.75 5.05 4.26
N ILE A 131 -25.31 6.11 4.84
CA ILE A 131 -26.73 6.48 4.69
C ILE A 131 -27.03 6.78 3.23
N TYR A 132 -26.23 7.64 2.59
CA TYR A 132 -26.38 7.95 1.17
C TYR A 132 -26.33 6.69 0.30
N TYR A 133 -25.37 5.80 0.57
CA TYR A 133 -25.26 4.51 -0.12
C TYR A 133 -26.49 3.62 0.12
N ASN A 134 -26.95 3.50 1.37
CA ASN A 134 -28.12 2.69 1.71
C ASN A 134 -29.36 3.17 0.94
N ASP A 135 -29.55 4.49 0.88
CA ASP A 135 -30.75 5.09 0.31
C ASP A 135 -30.74 5.14 -1.22
N LYS A 136 -29.56 5.17 -1.85
CA LYS A 136 -29.43 5.38 -3.30
C LYS A 136 -28.94 4.14 -4.07
N ILE A 137 -28.21 3.23 -3.42
CA ILE A 137 -27.34 2.26 -4.10
C ILE A 137 -27.53 0.81 -3.61
N ALA A 138 -28.01 0.60 -2.38
CA ALA A 138 -28.11 -0.74 -1.80
C ALA A 138 -29.12 -1.68 -2.48
N GLU A 139 -29.99 -1.17 -3.37
CA GLU A 139 -30.93 -1.98 -4.14
C GLU A 139 -30.17 -2.93 -5.09
N GLY A 140 -30.22 -4.24 -4.81
CA GLY A 140 -29.57 -5.28 -5.62
C GLY A 140 -28.21 -5.77 -5.11
N ILE A 141 -27.72 -5.27 -3.96
CA ILE A 141 -26.47 -5.75 -3.35
C ILE A 141 -26.75 -6.89 -2.36
N GLU A 142 -26.09 -8.03 -2.59
CA GLU A 142 -26.26 -9.23 -1.78
C GLU A 142 -25.22 -9.31 -0.64
N GLY A 143 -25.68 -9.78 0.52
CA GLY A 143 -24.81 -10.16 1.64
C GLY A 143 -23.99 -9.03 2.25
N LEU A 144 -24.54 -7.80 2.26
CA LEU A 144 -23.97 -6.69 3.02
C LEU A 144 -23.97 -7.03 4.51
N SER A 145 -22.82 -6.84 5.17
CA SER A 145 -22.67 -7.04 6.60
C SER A 145 -21.55 -6.15 7.13
N ILE A 146 -21.55 -5.84 8.42
CA ILE A 146 -20.38 -5.25 9.08
C ILE A 146 -19.70 -6.35 9.87
N VAL A 147 -18.40 -6.49 9.68
CA VAL A 147 -17.59 -7.45 10.42
C VAL A 147 -16.59 -6.72 11.29
N ALA A 148 -16.43 -7.22 12.51
CA ALA A 148 -15.43 -6.73 13.46
C ALA A 148 -14.02 -7.28 13.12
N LYS A 149 -13.59 -7.03 11.87
CA LYS A 149 -12.22 -7.28 11.40
C LYS A 149 -11.57 -5.93 11.15
N ARG A 150 -10.30 -5.83 11.52
CA ARG A 150 -9.51 -4.63 11.25
C ARG A 150 -9.17 -4.54 9.78
N TYR A 151 -9.59 -3.46 9.14
CA TYR A 151 -9.29 -3.21 7.72
C TYR A 151 -7.77 -3.10 7.49
N SER A 152 -7.06 -2.44 8.40
CA SER A 152 -5.60 -2.28 8.41
C SER A 152 -4.83 -3.60 8.35
N ASP A 153 -5.41 -4.68 8.88
CA ASP A 153 -4.77 -5.99 8.88
C ASP A 153 -5.06 -6.73 7.57
N LEU A 154 -6.22 -6.48 6.96
CA LEU A 154 -6.61 -7.08 5.69
C LEU A 154 -5.82 -6.51 4.52
N ILE A 155 -5.58 -5.19 4.49
CA ILE A 155 -4.88 -4.51 3.39
C ILE A 155 -3.41 -4.90 3.30
N LYS A 156 -2.77 -5.25 4.43
CA LYS A 156 -1.39 -5.73 4.44
C LYS A 156 -1.21 -7.02 3.68
N VAL A 157 -2.18 -7.94 3.77
CA VAL A 157 -2.02 -9.32 3.29
C VAL A 157 -2.87 -9.66 2.06
N ASN A 158 -3.63 -8.70 1.54
CA ASN A 158 -4.47 -8.88 0.34
C ASN A 158 -4.41 -7.64 -0.55
N ASP A 159 -4.50 -7.85 -1.86
CA ASP A 159 -4.58 -6.76 -2.84
C ASP A 159 -5.83 -5.91 -2.60
N THR A 160 -5.66 -4.60 -2.75
CA THR A 160 -6.75 -3.63 -2.79
C THR A 160 -7.20 -3.43 -4.22
N ILE A 161 -8.51 -3.47 -4.43
CA ILE A 161 -9.12 -3.31 -5.73
C ILE A 161 -10.15 -2.20 -5.71
N ARG A 162 -10.42 -1.70 -6.90
CA ARG A 162 -11.50 -0.79 -7.22
C ARG A 162 -12.54 -1.48 -8.06
N ILE A 163 -13.81 -1.21 -7.78
CA ILE A 163 -14.94 -1.64 -8.61
C ILE A 163 -15.13 -0.62 -9.74
N ILE A 164 -15.24 -1.11 -10.98
CA ILE A 164 -15.28 -0.27 -12.19
C ILE A 164 -16.69 -0.13 -12.77
N ASN A 165 -17.62 -0.99 -12.37
CA ASN A 165 -18.99 -0.95 -12.88
C ASN A 165 -20.02 -1.38 -11.83
N GLY A 166 -21.28 -1.03 -12.10
CA GLY A 166 -22.42 -1.36 -11.24
C GLY A 166 -22.61 -0.37 -10.08
N PRO A 167 -23.46 -0.71 -9.10
CA PRO A 167 -23.84 0.19 -8.02
C PRO A 167 -22.66 0.64 -7.15
N MET A 168 -21.60 -0.18 -7.04
CA MET A 168 -20.41 0.12 -6.24
C MET A 168 -19.26 0.74 -7.05
N THR A 169 -19.52 1.29 -8.24
CA THR A 169 -18.47 1.91 -9.06
C THR A 169 -17.67 2.94 -8.25
N GLY A 170 -16.35 2.87 -8.35
CA GLY A 170 -15.42 3.74 -7.62
C GLY A 170 -15.07 3.26 -6.21
N TRP A 171 -15.75 2.25 -5.66
CA TRP A 171 -15.45 1.73 -4.33
C TRP A 171 -14.11 1.00 -4.30
N VAL A 172 -13.32 1.28 -3.26
CA VAL A 172 -11.99 0.72 -3.03
C VAL A 172 -12.02 -0.16 -1.79
N GLY A 173 -11.46 -1.36 -1.89
CA GLY A 173 -11.44 -2.29 -0.78
C GLY A 173 -10.59 -3.53 -1.03
N VAL A 174 -10.44 -4.34 0.01
CA VAL A 174 -9.73 -5.61 -0.03
C VAL A 174 -10.65 -6.71 -0.55
N VAL A 175 -10.24 -7.43 -1.59
CA VAL A 175 -10.97 -8.63 -2.04
C VAL A 175 -10.37 -9.88 -1.43
N LYS A 176 -11.21 -10.65 -0.74
CA LYS A 176 -10.83 -11.92 -0.12
C LYS A 176 -11.85 -13.01 -0.42
N GLN A 177 -11.36 -14.23 -0.63
CA GLN A 177 -12.22 -15.40 -0.76
C GLN A 177 -12.65 -15.89 0.63
N VAL A 178 -13.94 -16.01 0.85
CA VAL A 178 -14.54 -16.53 2.08
C VAL A 178 -15.23 -17.85 1.76
N LYS A 179 -14.99 -18.87 2.59
CA LYS A 179 -15.67 -20.16 2.48
C LYS A 179 -16.76 -20.22 3.55
N HIS A 180 -18.01 -20.36 3.13
CA HIS A 180 -19.13 -20.58 4.03
C HIS A 180 -19.94 -21.79 3.58
N LYS A 181 -20.18 -22.75 4.49
CA LYS A 181 -20.91 -24.00 4.23
C LYS A 181 -20.45 -24.71 2.94
N GLY A 182 -19.13 -24.82 2.75
CA GLY A 182 -18.54 -25.48 1.58
C GLY A 182 -18.46 -24.63 0.31
N LYS A 183 -19.28 -23.58 0.17
CA LYS A 183 -19.26 -22.68 -0.98
C LYS A 183 -18.21 -21.59 -0.79
N LYS A 184 -17.42 -21.34 -1.83
CA LYS A 184 -16.42 -20.26 -1.85
C LYS A 184 -17.02 -19.06 -2.58
N ASP A 185 -17.04 -17.92 -1.92
CA ASP A 185 -17.45 -16.64 -2.50
C ASP A 185 -16.33 -15.61 -2.36
N ARG A 186 -16.29 -14.61 -3.26
CA ARG A 186 -15.39 -13.46 -3.10
C ARG A 186 -16.16 -12.32 -2.48
N HIS A 187 -15.56 -11.78 -1.44
CA HIS A 187 -16.08 -10.66 -0.70
C HIS A 187 -15.19 -9.45 -0.89
N LEU A 188 -15.79 -8.26 -0.95
CA LEU A 188 -15.11 -6.98 -0.85
C LEU A 188 -15.25 -6.48 0.59
N PHE A 189 -14.12 -6.21 1.23
CA PHE A 189 -14.04 -5.56 2.53
C PHE A 189 -13.65 -4.10 2.29
N VAL A 190 -14.40 -3.18 2.86
CA VAL A 190 -14.21 -1.72 2.70
C VAL A 190 -14.07 -1.13 4.09
N ARG A 191 -13.14 -0.20 4.28
CA ARG A 191 -12.98 0.49 5.57
C ARG A 191 -14.29 1.17 5.95
N PHE A 192 -14.70 0.98 7.20
CA PHE A 192 -15.88 1.62 7.74
C PHE A 192 -15.68 1.94 9.23
N GLY A 193 -15.98 3.18 9.63
CA GLY A 193 -15.80 3.66 10.99
C GLY A 193 -14.34 3.57 11.44
N ASN A 194 -14.14 3.32 12.73
CA ASN A 194 -12.81 3.19 13.31
C ASN A 194 -12.15 1.82 12.97
N ASN A 195 -11.78 1.66 11.70
CA ASN A 195 -11.03 0.52 11.15
C ASN A 195 -11.82 -0.80 11.09
N LEU A 196 -13.15 -0.77 11.16
CA LEU A 196 -13.99 -1.94 10.89
C LEU A 196 -14.12 -2.16 9.38
N CYS A 197 -14.78 -3.27 8.99
CA CYS A 197 -15.00 -3.57 7.59
C CYS A 197 -16.48 -3.69 7.27
N LEU A 198 -16.94 -2.92 6.28
CA LEU A 198 -18.13 -3.25 5.52
C LEU A 198 -17.77 -4.41 4.58
N ASN A 199 -18.50 -5.51 4.68
CA ASN A 199 -18.29 -6.75 3.94
C ASN A 199 -19.43 -6.95 2.95
N ILE A 200 -19.09 -7.07 1.67
CA ILE A 200 -20.04 -7.25 0.57
C ILE A 200 -19.74 -8.57 -0.13
N SER A 201 -20.76 -9.40 -0.34
CA SER A 201 -20.62 -10.71 -0.99
C SER A 201 -20.82 -10.63 -2.52
N ASN A 202 -20.56 -11.73 -3.23
CA ASN A 202 -20.85 -11.89 -4.66
C ASN A 202 -20.24 -10.77 -5.55
N VAL A 203 -19.02 -10.31 -5.23
CA VAL A 203 -18.40 -9.19 -5.97
C VAL A 203 -17.80 -9.59 -7.31
N ARG A 204 -17.84 -10.88 -7.67
CA ARG A 204 -17.33 -11.39 -8.96
C ARG A 204 -18.11 -10.89 -10.17
N GLN A 205 -19.37 -10.53 -9.97
CA GLN A 205 -20.22 -9.98 -11.03
C GLN A 205 -19.74 -8.61 -11.53
N TYR A 206 -18.93 -7.92 -10.73
CA TYR A 206 -18.36 -6.63 -11.08
C TYR A 206 -16.98 -6.79 -11.73
N ASP A 207 -16.67 -5.83 -12.60
CA ASP A 207 -15.35 -5.59 -13.13
C ASP A 207 -14.51 -4.92 -12.03
N MET A 208 -13.29 -5.41 -11.85
CA MET A 208 -12.39 -5.01 -10.78
C MET A 208 -11.03 -4.68 -11.35
N GLN A 209 -10.44 -3.60 -10.83
CA GLN A 209 -9.11 -3.13 -11.16
C GLN A 209 -8.27 -3.13 -9.89
N ILE A 210 -7.06 -3.64 -9.96
CA ILE A 210 -6.14 -3.66 -8.82
C ILE A 210 -5.51 -2.29 -8.69
N GLU A 211 -5.64 -1.74 -7.50
CA GLU A 211 -5.15 -0.42 -7.16
C GLU A 211 -3.84 -0.53 -6.37
N HIS A 212 -3.80 -1.43 -5.38
CA HIS A 212 -2.59 -1.71 -4.60
C HIS A 212 -2.37 -3.21 -4.43
N GLU A 213 -1.12 -3.62 -4.52
CA GLU A 213 -0.69 -4.95 -4.11
C GLU A 213 -0.60 -5.05 -2.58
N ALA A 214 -0.82 -6.25 -2.05
CA ALA A 214 -0.47 -6.56 -0.67
C ALA A 214 1.01 -6.24 -0.38
N THR A 215 1.33 -5.92 0.86
CA THR A 215 2.70 -5.61 1.29
C THR A 215 3.35 -6.73 2.10
N VAL A 216 2.55 -7.66 2.62
CA VAL A 216 2.98 -8.75 3.50
C VAL A 216 2.47 -10.11 3.01
N GLY A 217 3.30 -11.13 3.18
CA GLY A 217 2.97 -12.54 2.91
C GLY A 217 3.68 -13.09 1.68
N ALA A 218 3.45 -14.38 1.40
CA ALA A 218 4.20 -15.12 0.39
C ALA A 218 4.14 -14.53 -1.03
N LYS A 219 3.02 -13.90 -1.40
CA LYS A 219 2.86 -13.25 -2.71
C LYS A 219 3.74 -11.99 -2.82
N PRO A 220 3.61 -10.98 -1.95
CA PRO A 220 4.51 -9.82 -1.94
C PRO A 220 5.99 -10.17 -1.78
N GLU A 221 6.33 -11.17 -0.96
CA GLU A 221 7.70 -11.65 -0.77
C GLU A 221 8.31 -12.17 -2.08
N ALA A 222 7.57 -13.02 -2.82
CA ALA A 222 8.00 -13.53 -4.11
C ALA A 222 8.23 -12.39 -5.12
N VAL A 223 7.31 -11.42 -5.19
CA VAL A 223 7.45 -10.25 -6.07
C VAL A 223 8.63 -9.38 -5.61
N GLY A 224 8.86 -9.24 -4.31
CA GLY A 224 10.03 -8.57 -3.74
C GLY A 224 11.35 -9.21 -4.15
N ALA A 225 11.40 -10.55 -4.21
CA ALA A 225 12.56 -11.27 -4.72
C ALA A 225 12.80 -10.99 -6.21
N TRP A 226 11.78 -11.09 -7.06
CA TRP A 226 11.95 -10.79 -8.49
C TRP A 226 12.43 -9.36 -8.76
N ARG A 227 12.01 -8.39 -7.96
CA ARG A 227 12.50 -6.99 -8.03
C ARG A 227 13.97 -6.88 -7.63
N ALA A 228 14.37 -7.56 -6.56
CA ALA A 228 15.76 -7.58 -6.15
C ALA A 228 16.64 -8.24 -7.24
N ILE A 229 16.15 -9.29 -7.92
CA ILE A 229 16.82 -9.87 -9.09
C ILE A 229 16.98 -8.81 -10.18
N ASP A 230 15.90 -8.17 -10.63
CA ASP A 230 15.95 -7.16 -11.70
C ASP A 230 16.93 -6.02 -11.39
N GLN A 231 16.89 -5.48 -10.17
CA GLN A 231 17.80 -4.40 -9.74
C GLN A 231 19.26 -4.84 -9.73
N LEU A 232 19.55 -6.04 -9.20
CA LEU A 232 20.91 -6.59 -9.20
C LEU A 232 21.41 -6.90 -10.60
N ILE A 233 20.54 -7.42 -11.49
CA ILE A 233 20.88 -7.67 -12.89
C ILE A 233 21.18 -6.35 -13.62
N GLY A 234 20.33 -5.34 -13.49
CA GLY A 234 20.58 -4.02 -14.09
C GLY A 234 21.88 -3.39 -13.60
N TYR A 235 22.15 -3.45 -12.30
CA TYR A 235 23.41 -2.98 -11.73
C TYR A 235 24.63 -3.74 -12.30
N LEU A 236 24.54 -5.07 -12.42
CA LEU A 236 25.64 -5.87 -12.95
C LEU A 236 25.86 -5.64 -14.45
N GLN A 237 24.79 -5.48 -15.25
CA GLN A 237 24.88 -5.11 -16.67
C GLN A 237 25.56 -3.76 -16.86
N ALA A 238 25.28 -2.80 -15.98
CA ALA A 238 25.92 -1.49 -15.98
C ALA A 238 27.40 -1.54 -15.60
N LYS A 239 27.74 -2.40 -14.63
CA LYS A 239 29.09 -2.48 -14.06
C LYS A 239 30.05 -3.27 -14.93
N ASP A 240 29.60 -4.35 -15.54
CA ASP A 240 30.41 -5.29 -16.31
C ASP A 240 29.61 -5.81 -17.51
N SER A 241 29.58 -5.00 -18.57
CA SER A 241 28.75 -5.19 -19.76
C SER A 241 29.10 -6.41 -20.60
N GLU A 242 30.34 -6.91 -20.48
CA GLU A 242 30.83 -8.08 -21.21
C GLU A 242 30.45 -9.40 -20.54
N LYS A 243 30.19 -9.38 -19.22
CA LYS A 243 29.82 -10.58 -18.47
C LYS A 243 28.31 -10.80 -18.47
N ASN A 244 27.92 -12.08 -18.46
CA ASN A 244 26.54 -12.44 -18.17
C ASN A 244 26.22 -12.08 -16.70
N ALA A 245 25.42 -11.03 -16.53
CA ALA A 245 24.96 -10.54 -15.23
C ALA A 245 24.20 -11.62 -14.43
N SER A 246 23.37 -12.43 -15.09
CA SER A 246 22.64 -13.53 -14.45
C SER A 246 23.59 -14.61 -13.93
N ASP A 247 24.59 -15.01 -14.73
CA ASP A 247 25.63 -15.95 -14.29
C ASP A 247 26.43 -15.39 -13.09
N THR A 248 26.82 -14.12 -13.17
CA THR A 248 27.58 -13.43 -12.13
C THR A 248 26.80 -13.42 -10.82
N LEU A 249 25.50 -13.06 -10.87
CA LEU A 249 24.63 -13.07 -9.70
C LEU A 249 24.45 -14.47 -9.12
N ARG A 250 24.26 -15.49 -9.97
CA ARG A 250 24.18 -16.89 -9.53
C ARG A 250 25.47 -17.33 -8.83
N ASN A 251 26.64 -16.97 -9.34
CA ASN A 251 27.92 -17.29 -8.73
C ASN A 251 28.07 -16.64 -7.34
N HIS A 252 27.71 -15.35 -7.20
CA HIS A 252 27.69 -14.70 -5.87
C HIS A 252 26.78 -15.45 -4.87
N PHE A 253 25.61 -15.94 -5.30
CA PHE A 253 24.75 -16.76 -4.42
C PHE A 253 25.35 -18.12 -4.08
N LYS A 254 25.97 -18.79 -5.06
CA LYS A 254 26.64 -20.08 -4.83
C LYS A 254 27.75 -19.92 -3.78
N ASP A 255 28.53 -18.85 -3.87
CA ASP A 255 29.59 -18.57 -2.90
C ASP A 255 29.03 -18.18 -1.54
N TYR A 256 27.97 -17.35 -1.49
CA TYR A 256 27.32 -16.96 -0.24
C TYR A 256 26.69 -18.14 0.52
N LEU A 257 26.10 -19.10 -0.21
CA LEU A 257 25.40 -20.26 0.34
C LEU A 257 26.32 -21.50 0.50
N LYS A 258 27.61 -21.36 0.20
CA LYS A 258 28.57 -22.46 0.25
C LYS A 258 28.69 -23.02 1.66
N LYS A 259 28.45 -24.34 1.83
CA LYS A 259 28.70 -25.05 3.08
C LYS A 259 30.21 -25.04 3.37
N LEU A 260 30.60 -24.41 4.48
CA LEU A 260 31.99 -24.34 4.91
C LEU A 260 32.41 -25.60 5.68
N THR A 261 33.59 -26.14 5.34
CA THR A 261 34.19 -27.23 6.12
C THR A 261 34.76 -26.67 7.42
N VAL A 262 34.14 -27.02 8.54
CA VAL A 262 34.62 -26.66 9.89
C VAL A 262 35.03 -27.92 10.63
N TYR A 263 36.31 -28.01 11.00
CA TYR A 263 36.81 -29.15 11.74
C TYR A 263 36.44 -29.05 13.22
N ARG A 264 35.94 -30.18 13.74
CA ARG A 264 35.64 -30.39 15.17
C ARG A 264 36.92 -30.82 15.90
N ASN A 265 37.20 -30.19 17.03
CA ASN A 265 38.33 -30.59 17.88
C ASN A 265 37.90 -31.72 18.82
N ARG A 266 38.84 -32.59 19.21
CA ARG A 266 38.57 -33.77 20.06
C ARG A 266 37.99 -33.43 21.44
N HIS A 267 38.15 -32.19 21.90
CA HIS A 267 37.70 -31.67 23.20
C HIS A 267 36.57 -30.62 23.09
N SER A 268 35.99 -30.37 21.92
CA SER A 268 34.92 -29.36 21.76
C SER A 268 33.54 -29.96 22.00
N SER A 269 32.76 -29.33 22.89
CA SER A 269 31.33 -29.62 23.09
C SER A 269 30.52 -29.32 21.82
N ASP A 270 29.32 -29.88 21.72
CA ASP A 270 28.42 -29.63 20.57
C ASP A 270 28.07 -28.13 20.45
N ILE A 271 27.88 -27.45 21.58
CA ILE A 271 27.60 -26.01 21.63
C ILE A 271 28.80 -25.21 21.10
N ALA A 272 30.03 -25.53 21.54
CA ALA A 272 31.23 -24.84 21.09
C ALA A 272 31.49 -25.07 19.59
N TYR A 273 31.24 -26.28 19.10
CA TYR A 273 31.33 -26.58 17.67
C TYR A 273 30.27 -25.83 16.87
N SER A 274 29.01 -25.79 17.34
CA SER A 274 27.92 -25.06 16.70
C SER A 274 28.18 -23.55 16.64
N ASN A 275 28.70 -22.95 17.71
CA ASN A 275 29.10 -21.54 17.73
C ASN A 275 30.21 -21.27 16.71
N LYS A 276 31.25 -22.11 16.66
CA LYS A 276 32.35 -21.98 15.70
C LYS A 276 31.87 -22.09 14.24
N VAL A 277 30.93 -22.98 13.95
CA VAL A 277 30.30 -23.10 12.63
C VAL A 277 29.53 -21.82 12.29
N THR A 278 28.75 -21.31 13.24
CA THR A 278 27.94 -20.09 13.07
C THR A 278 28.80 -18.86 12.84
N GLU A 279 29.84 -18.65 13.65
CA GLU A 279 30.80 -17.54 13.51
C GLU A 279 31.52 -17.58 12.16
N ARG A 280 32.01 -18.75 11.75
CA ARG A 280 32.71 -18.88 10.46
C ARG A 280 31.78 -18.66 9.27
N THR A 281 30.53 -19.12 9.38
CA THR A 281 29.50 -18.89 8.35
C THR A 281 29.15 -17.41 8.25
N ALA A 282 28.97 -16.74 9.39
CA ALA A 282 28.68 -15.30 9.43
C ALA A 282 29.85 -14.47 8.87
N ALA A 283 31.09 -14.80 9.22
CA ALA A 283 32.28 -14.12 8.70
C ALA A 283 32.42 -14.26 7.18
N HIS A 284 32.21 -15.48 6.65
CA HIS A 284 32.23 -15.73 5.20
C HIS A 284 31.11 -14.99 4.47
N GLN A 285 29.89 -15.00 5.02
CA GLN A 285 28.76 -14.27 4.42
C GLN A 285 29.01 -12.76 4.39
N GLU A 286 29.60 -12.19 5.45
CA GLU A 286 29.96 -10.77 5.49
C GLU A 286 31.10 -10.44 4.52
N GLU A 287 32.07 -11.33 4.33
CA GLU A 287 33.11 -11.20 3.31
C GLU A 287 32.49 -11.09 1.90
N ILE A 288 31.57 -12.00 1.55
CA ILE A 288 30.86 -11.95 0.25
C ILE A 288 30.03 -10.67 0.13
N LEU A 289 29.32 -10.26 1.17
CA LEU A 289 28.55 -9.01 1.15
C LEU A 289 29.46 -7.78 0.98
N SER A 290 30.68 -7.80 1.52
CA SER A 290 31.61 -6.67 1.37
C SER A 290 32.06 -6.43 -0.07
N ASN A 291 32.05 -7.48 -0.90
CA ASN A 291 32.31 -7.41 -2.35
C ASN A 291 31.10 -6.92 -3.17
N ILE A 292 29.92 -6.82 -2.53
CA ILE A 292 28.72 -6.24 -3.13
C ILE A 292 28.64 -4.77 -2.73
N ASP A 293 28.29 -3.94 -3.71
CA ASP A 293 28.08 -2.51 -3.51
C ASP A 293 27.05 -2.23 -2.42
N ASP A 294 27.34 -1.27 -1.55
CA ASP A 294 26.52 -0.92 -0.39
C ASP A 294 25.06 -0.68 -0.77
N SER A 295 24.80 -0.06 -1.92
CA SER A 295 23.44 0.21 -2.41
C SER A 295 22.65 -1.07 -2.71
N MET A 296 23.34 -2.16 -3.08
CA MET A 296 22.75 -3.43 -3.52
C MET A 296 22.73 -4.53 -2.45
N ARG A 297 23.44 -4.35 -1.33
CA ARG A 297 23.51 -5.35 -0.24
C ARG A 297 22.14 -5.73 0.31
N ASN A 298 21.22 -4.76 0.45
CA ASN A 298 19.87 -5.03 0.94
C ASN A 298 19.07 -5.92 -0.03
N ASN A 299 19.17 -5.67 -1.34
CA ASN A 299 18.54 -6.50 -2.35
C ASN A 299 19.11 -7.93 -2.32
N PHE A 300 20.42 -8.05 -2.19
CA PHE A 300 21.07 -9.36 -2.07
C PHE A 300 20.60 -10.12 -0.83
N ARG A 301 20.48 -9.45 0.33
CA ARG A 301 19.94 -10.05 1.57
C ARG A 301 18.48 -10.49 1.43
N ILE A 302 17.64 -9.74 0.71
CA ILE A 302 16.25 -10.14 0.40
C ILE A 302 16.25 -11.49 -0.32
N LEU A 303 17.07 -11.63 -1.36
CA LEU A 303 17.19 -12.86 -2.13
C LEU A 303 17.77 -14.02 -1.33
N ALA A 304 18.85 -13.77 -0.57
CA ALA A 304 19.46 -14.79 0.28
C ALA A 304 18.46 -15.34 1.31
N ASN A 305 17.61 -14.49 1.88
CA ASN A 305 16.54 -14.89 2.77
C ASN A 305 15.42 -15.66 2.05
N TYR A 306 15.09 -15.27 0.82
CA TYR A 306 14.05 -15.91 0.02
C TYR A 306 14.45 -17.31 -0.45
N PHE A 307 15.71 -17.51 -0.85
CA PHE A 307 16.20 -18.79 -1.38
C PHE A 307 16.59 -19.82 -0.31
N LYS A 308 16.45 -19.52 0.99
CA LYS A 308 16.86 -20.41 2.11
C LYS A 308 16.48 -21.88 1.84
N ALA A 309 17.46 -22.67 1.42
CA ALA A 309 17.33 -24.10 1.19
C ALA A 309 18.58 -24.81 1.70
N ASP A 310 18.39 -25.96 2.34
CA ASP A 310 19.48 -26.79 2.84
C ASP A 310 20.35 -27.29 1.69
N GLY A 311 21.65 -26.96 1.74
CA GLY A 311 22.58 -27.11 0.62
C GLY A 311 22.57 -28.49 -0.04
N GLY A 312 22.30 -28.48 -1.36
CA GLY A 312 22.28 -29.58 -2.31
C GLY A 312 21.39 -29.27 -3.53
N THR A 313 20.21 -28.67 -3.30
CA THR A 313 19.19 -28.35 -4.32
C THR A 313 19.29 -26.93 -4.92
N VAL A 314 20.12 -26.06 -4.33
CA VAL A 314 20.26 -24.65 -4.74
C VAL A 314 20.92 -24.50 -6.12
N GLU A 315 21.94 -25.30 -6.47
CA GLU A 315 22.63 -25.12 -7.75
C GLU A 315 21.76 -25.40 -8.98
N GLN A 316 20.90 -26.43 -8.92
CA GLN A 316 19.98 -26.74 -10.00
C GLN A 316 18.80 -25.75 -10.04
N GLY A 317 18.29 -25.31 -8.88
CA GLY A 317 17.17 -24.37 -8.80
C GLY A 317 17.53 -22.93 -9.16
N LEU A 318 18.77 -22.47 -8.92
CA LEU A 318 19.17 -21.07 -9.17
C LEU A 318 19.04 -20.66 -10.63
N LYS A 319 19.25 -21.56 -11.59
CA LYS A 319 19.10 -21.25 -13.02
C LYS A 319 17.63 -21.04 -13.40
N GLU A 320 16.70 -21.74 -12.74
CA GLU A 320 15.26 -21.53 -12.93
C GLU A 320 14.77 -20.24 -12.24
N LEU A 321 15.36 -19.91 -11.08
CA LEU A 321 15.00 -18.74 -10.28
C LEU A 321 15.60 -17.43 -10.82
N ILE A 322 16.82 -17.50 -11.37
CA ILE A 322 17.53 -16.38 -11.99
C ILE A 322 17.89 -16.82 -13.41
N PRO A 323 16.94 -16.76 -14.37
CA PRO A 323 17.22 -17.12 -15.75
C PRO A 323 18.21 -16.15 -16.41
N ASP A 324 18.80 -16.58 -17.52
CA ASP A 324 19.61 -15.69 -18.35
C ASP A 324 18.72 -14.66 -19.02
N ILE A 325 18.98 -13.38 -18.73
CA ILE A 325 18.20 -12.25 -19.22
C ILE A 325 19.09 -11.42 -20.14
N ILE A 326 18.77 -11.42 -21.43
CA ILE A 326 19.47 -10.60 -22.43
C ILE A 326 19.09 -9.13 -22.23
N LEU A 327 17.77 -8.84 -22.26
CA LEU A 327 17.18 -7.52 -22.07
C LEU A 327 16.23 -7.56 -20.87
N ARG A 328 16.30 -6.53 -20.03
CA ARG A 328 15.41 -6.38 -18.87
C ARG A 328 13.93 -6.28 -19.31
N PRO A 329 12.99 -6.62 -18.44
CA PRO A 329 11.56 -6.52 -18.73
C PRO A 329 11.17 -5.14 -19.23
N PHE A 330 10.16 -5.06 -20.10
CA PHE A 330 9.77 -3.82 -20.77
C PHE A 330 9.66 -2.63 -19.82
N PHE A 331 9.02 -2.79 -18.65
CA PHE A 331 9.02 -1.75 -17.61
C PHE A 331 9.68 -2.26 -16.33
N THR A 332 10.51 -1.41 -15.73
CA THR A 332 11.11 -1.65 -14.42
C THR A 332 11.05 -0.38 -13.56
N PRO A 333 11.11 -0.47 -12.22
CA PRO A 333 11.11 0.69 -11.35
C PRO A 333 12.47 1.41 -11.27
N THR A 334 13.51 0.88 -11.93
CA THR A 334 14.86 1.45 -11.89
C THR A 334 15.55 1.35 -13.23
N SER A 335 16.14 2.43 -13.71
CA SER A 335 16.96 2.44 -14.94
C SER A 335 18.12 1.45 -14.90
N GLY A 336 18.70 1.19 -13.72
CA GLY A 336 19.93 0.39 -13.58
C GLY A 336 21.21 1.18 -13.86
N ILE A 337 21.09 2.36 -14.46
CA ILE A 337 22.16 3.33 -14.71
C ILE A 337 21.70 4.76 -14.41
N ALA A 338 22.64 5.67 -14.16
CA ALA A 338 22.30 7.08 -14.05
C ALA A 338 21.80 7.61 -15.40
N ILE A 339 20.65 8.30 -15.39
CA ILE A 339 20.18 9.05 -16.56
C ILE A 339 20.98 10.37 -16.63
N PRO A 340 21.59 10.72 -17.78
CA PRO A 340 22.31 11.98 -17.93
C PRO A 340 21.46 13.20 -17.59
N GLN A 341 22.08 14.21 -16.96
CA GLN A 341 21.37 15.42 -16.57
C GLN A 341 20.78 16.13 -17.80
N GLY A 342 19.49 16.47 -17.74
CA GLY A 342 18.77 17.12 -18.84
C GLY A 342 18.25 16.18 -19.92
N GLN A 343 18.40 14.86 -19.74
CA GLN A 343 17.82 13.84 -20.63
C GLN A 343 16.72 13.04 -19.92
N ASP A 344 15.81 12.48 -20.72
CA ASP A 344 14.78 11.54 -20.27
C ASP A 344 15.14 10.08 -20.59
N TYR A 345 16.34 9.82 -21.12
CA TYR A 345 16.75 8.49 -21.52
C TYR A 345 18.23 8.25 -21.26
N ALA A 346 18.62 6.99 -21.30
CA ALA A 346 20.02 6.57 -21.33
C ALA A 346 20.20 5.39 -22.28
N VAL A 347 21.46 5.12 -22.64
CA VAL A 347 21.85 3.99 -23.48
C VAL A 347 22.85 3.14 -22.73
N LEU A 348 22.67 1.82 -22.76
CA LEU A 348 23.55 0.84 -22.14
C LEU A 348 23.93 -0.23 -23.14
N CYS A 349 25.23 -0.46 -23.34
CA CYS A 349 25.71 -1.59 -24.13
C CYS A 349 26.02 -2.75 -23.19
N HIS A 350 25.41 -3.92 -23.43
CA HIS A 350 25.68 -5.14 -22.66
C HIS A 350 25.17 -6.36 -23.41
N ASN A 351 25.68 -7.56 -23.12
CA ASN A 351 25.22 -8.82 -23.75
C ASN A 351 25.18 -8.78 -25.30
N GLY A 352 26.04 -7.97 -25.94
CA GLY A 352 26.06 -7.78 -27.38
C GLY A 352 24.84 -7.02 -27.95
N ILE A 353 24.09 -6.29 -27.12
CA ILE A 353 22.98 -5.43 -27.54
C ILE A 353 23.20 -3.99 -27.07
N VAL A 354 22.49 -3.07 -27.73
CA VAL A 354 22.34 -1.69 -27.31
C VAL A 354 20.95 -1.52 -26.68
N GLU A 355 20.91 -1.33 -25.37
CA GLU A 355 19.69 -1.08 -24.62
C GLU A 355 19.40 0.42 -24.54
N PHE A 356 18.23 0.82 -25.02
CA PHE A 356 17.64 2.15 -24.85
C PHE A 356 16.69 2.13 -23.65
N ILE A 357 16.95 3.01 -22.69
CA ILE A 357 16.22 3.10 -21.42
C ILE A 357 15.52 4.45 -21.35
N LEU A 358 14.20 4.46 -21.41
CA LEU A 358 13.39 5.69 -21.42
C LEU A 358 12.68 5.89 -20.08
N ARG A 359 12.91 7.03 -19.43
CA ARG A 359 12.18 7.47 -18.22
C ARG A 359 10.73 7.77 -18.59
N CYS A 360 9.81 7.16 -17.85
CA CYS A 360 8.38 7.19 -18.14
C CYS A 360 7.58 7.53 -16.90
N ASN A 361 6.70 8.52 -17.01
CA ASN A 361 5.69 8.77 -15.99
C ASN A 361 4.36 8.09 -16.38
N LEU A 362 4.00 7.04 -15.64
CA LEU A 362 2.83 6.22 -15.95
C LEU A 362 1.53 6.72 -15.31
N ARG A 363 1.53 7.88 -14.64
CA ARG A 363 0.38 8.40 -13.87
C ARG A 363 -0.92 8.41 -14.67
N LYS A 364 -0.86 8.84 -15.93
CA LYS A 364 -2.04 8.92 -16.84
C LYS A 364 -2.60 7.56 -17.25
N PHE A 365 -1.83 6.48 -17.11
CA PHE A 365 -2.28 5.13 -17.45
C PHE A 365 -2.91 4.44 -16.25
N PHE A 366 -2.41 4.72 -15.05
CA PHE A 366 -2.99 4.27 -13.79
C PHE A 366 -4.22 5.09 -13.37
N ARG A 367 -4.27 6.38 -13.78
CA ARG A 367 -5.37 7.32 -13.52
C ARG A 367 -5.95 7.81 -14.84
N GLY A 368 -7.15 7.34 -15.17
CA GLY A 368 -7.97 7.92 -16.23
C GLY A 368 -8.38 9.38 -15.96
N LYS A 369 -8.99 10.03 -16.95
CA LYS A 369 -9.41 11.46 -16.84
C LYS A 369 -10.61 11.69 -15.92
N GLU A 370 -11.40 10.66 -15.62
CA GLU A 370 -12.59 10.74 -14.74
C GLU A 370 -12.24 10.63 -13.24
N TYR A 371 -10.95 10.61 -12.90
CA TYR A 371 -10.47 10.51 -11.52
C TYR A 371 -10.47 11.89 -10.87
N GLU A 372 -11.65 12.44 -10.63
CA GLU A 372 -11.78 13.59 -9.74
C GLU A 372 -11.56 13.14 -8.30
N ALA A 373 -10.79 13.92 -7.54
CA ALA A 373 -10.69 13.73 -6.11
C ALA A 373 -12.08 13.90 -5.50
N ASP A 374 -12.67 12.80 -5.05
CA ASP A 374 -13.83 12.89 -4.17
C ASP A 374 -13.34 13.51 -2.85
N LYS A 375 -14.13 14.40 -2.27
CA LYS A 375 -13.93 14.99 -0.94
C LYS A 375 -13.60 13.92 0.11
N TYR A 376 -14.09 12.69 -0.10
CA TYR A 376 -13.94 11.54 0.80
C TYR A 376 -12.87 10.51 0.36
N ALA A 377 -12.18 10.74 -0.77
CA ALA A 377 -11.09 9.90 -1.26
C ALA A 377 -10.00 10.80 -1.87
N PRO A 378 -9.18 11.46 -1.04
CA PRO A 378 -8.13 12.35 -1.52
C PRO A 378 -7.17 11.60 -2.44
N VAL A 379 -6.84 12.25 -3.56
CA VAL A 379 -5.93 11.70 -4.56
C VAL A 379 -4.50 11.90 -4.07
N PHE A 380 -3.88 10.83 -3.57
CA PHE A 380 -2.47 10.83 -3.18
C PHE A 380 -1.58 10.99 -4.41
N ASP A 381 -0.34 11.47 -4.29
CA ASP A 381 0.62 11.47 -5.41
C ASP A 381 1.63 10.35 -5.18
N GLU A 382 1.46 9.24 -5.90
CA GLU A 382 2.34 8.08 -5.81
C GLU A 382 3.51 8.25 -6.77
N ASP A 383 4.56 7.46 -6.54
CA ASP A 383 5.62 7.33 -7.52
C ASP A 383 5.12 6.50 -8.72
N TYR A 384 5.00 7.20 -9.86
CA TYR A 384 4.61 6.63 -11.15
C TYR A 384 5.79 6.61 -12.12
N GLU A 385 7.02 6.79 -11.65
CA GLU A 385 8.20 6.73 -12.48
C GLU A 385 8.60 5.27 -12.73
N TYR A 386 8.72 4.94 -14.02
CA TYR A 386 9.20 3.65 -14.50
C TYR A 386 10.17 3.89 -15.64
N TYR A 387 10.94 2.86 -15.98
CA TYR A 387 11.90 2.90 -17.06
C TYR A 387 11.51 1.87 -18.10
N ALA A 388 11.33 2.32 -19.34
CA ALA A 388 11.02 1.46 -20.47
C ALA A 388 12.31 0.98 -21.14
N HIS A 389 12.43 -0.33 -21.35
CA HIS A 389 13.63 -0.98 -21.87
C HIS A 389 13.39 -1.52 -23.28
N PHE A 390 14.23 -1.09 -24.21
CA PHE A 390 14.24 -1.56 -25.61
C PHE A 390 15.65 -1.98 -26.02
N ALA A 391 15.80 -3.13 -26.65
CA ALA A 391 17.00 -3.42 -27.42
C ALA A 391 16.87 -2.81 -28.82
N LEU A 392 17.91 -2.08 -29.25
CA LEU A 392 18.06 -1.54 -30.59
C LEU A 392 18.97 -2.49 -31.38
N LEU A 393 18.39 -3.16 -32.37
CA LEU A 393 19.06 -4.20 -33.15
C LEU A 393 19.20 -3.76 -34.60
N GLU A 394 20.36 -4.02 -35.20
CA GLU A 394 20.54 -3.87 -36.64
C GLU A 394 19.72 -4.93 -37.40
N THR A 395 19.13 -4.50 -38.51
CA THR A 395 18.43 -5.37 -39.46
C THR A 395 19.29 -5.56 -40.71
N ASP A 396 19.02 -6.61 -41.50
CA ASP A 396 19.73 -6.89 -42.76
C ASP A 396 19.73 -5.70 -43.75
N GLY A 397 18.77 -4.77 -43.61
CA GLY A 397 18.67 -3.55 -44.41
C GLY A 397 19.41 -2.33 -43.84
N GLY A 398 20.26 -2.49 -42.81
CA GLY A 398 20.99 -1.40 -42.15
C GLY A 398 20.10 -0.44 -41.35
N LYS A 399 18.88 -0.86 -41.00
CA LYS A 399 17.94 -0.10 -40.16
C LYS A 399 17.86 -0.67 -38.75
N VAL A 400 17.30 0.09 -37.83
CA VAL A 400 17.07 -0.35 -36.45
C VAL A 400 15.71 -1.03 -36.31
N LYS A 401 15.70 -2.22 -35.70
CA LYS A 401 14.51 -2.84 -35.10
C LYS A 401 14.59 -2.67 -33.59
N ALA A 402 13.57 -2.05 -33.01
CA ALA A 402 13.44 -1.91 -31.56
C ALA A 402 12.57 -3.05 -31.00
N ILE A 403 13.01 -3.71 -29.93
CA ILE A 403 12.25 -4.77 -29.26
C ILE A 403 12.23 -4.57 -27.74
N CYS A 404 11.05 -4.67 -27.13
CA CYS A 404 10.91 -4.70 -25.68
C CYS A 404 10.58 -6.11 -25.18
N SER A 405 11.18 -6.52 -24.05
CA SER A 405 11.01 -7.86 -23.49
C SER A 405 9.68 -7.98 -22.73
N TRP A 406 8.88 -8.98 -23.07
CA TRP A 406 7.71 -9.41 -22.26
C TRP A 406 8.00 -10.71 -21.49
N GLY A 407 9.25 -11.19 -21.54
CA GLY A 407 9.78 -12.29 -20.74
C GLY A 407 8.89 -13.54 -20.76
N GLY A 408 8.61 -14.08 -19.56
CA GLY A 408 7.82 -15.30 -19.41
C GLY A 408 6.39 -15.20 -19.97
N PHE A 409 5.83 -14.01 -20.16
CA PHE A 409 4.55 -13.85 -20.86
C PHE A 409 4.68 -14.27 -22.32
N TYR A 410 5.74 -13.82 -23.01
CA TYR A 410 6.02 -14.22 -24.39
C TYR A 410 6.28 -15.73 -24.47
N ASP A 411 7.15 -16.26 -23.61
CA ASP A 411 7.50 -17.69 -23.66
C ASP A 411 6.26 -18.57 -23.45
N TYR A 412 5.37 -18.18 -22.52
CA TYR A 412 4.13 -18.89 -22.32
C TYR A 412 3.21 -18.79 -23.54
N TYR A 413 3.04 -17.60 -24.14
CA TYR A 413 2.25 -17.42 -25.37
C TYR A 413 2.80 -18.22 -26.55
N ALA A 414 4.12 -18.23 -26.74
CA ALA A 414 4.78 -18.92 -27.84
C ALA A 414 4.70 -20.45 -27.69
N SER A 415 4.65 -20.96 -26.44
CA SER A 415 4.44 -22.39 -26.19
C SER A 415 3.02 -22.88 -26.46
N GLN A 416 2.04 -21.97 -26.59
CA GLN A 416 0.65 -22.34 -26.86
C GLN A 416 0.45 -22.73 -28.33
N ASN A 417 -0.37 -23.75 -28.56
CA ASN A 417 -0.81 -24.10 -29.91
C ASN A 417 -1.82 -23.06 -30.46
N LYS A 418 -2.27 -23.24 -31.70
CA LYS A 418 -3.18 -22.29 -32.36
C LYS A 418 -4.52 -22.17 -31.63
N GLU A 419 -5.12 -23.29 -31.26
CA GLU A 419 -6.43 -23.33 -30.59
C GLU A 419 -6.37 -22.68 -29.19
N GLU A 420 -5.29 -22.92 -28.45
CA GLU A 420 -5.04 -22.29 -27.15
C GLU A 420 -4.89 -20.77 -27.27
N ARG A 421 -4.23 -20.28 -28.32
CA ARG A 421 -4.11 -18.84 -28.59
C ARG A 421 -5.43 -18.20 -28.97
N GLU A 422 -6.23 -18.86 -29.80
CA GLU A 422 -7.59 -18.39 -30.13
C GLU A 422 -8.48 -18.32 -28.88
N LYS A 423 -8.42 -19.34 -28.01
CA LYS A 423 -9.09 -19.31 -26.70
C LYS A 423 -8.58 -18.18 -25.82
N PHE A 424 -7.29 -17.90 -25.83
CA PHE A 424 -6.72 -16.77 -25.09
C PHE A 424 -7.25 -15.43 -25.62
N HIS A 425 -7.28 -15.21 -26.93
CA HIS A 425 -7.84 -13.99 -27.53
C HIS A 425 -9.33 -13.82 -27.22
N ALA A 426 -10.12 -14.89 -27.32
CA ALA A 426 -11.54 -14.86 -26.91
C ALA A 426 -11.71 -14.54 -25.41
N ASN A 427 -10.80 -15.04 -24.57
CA ASN A 427 -10.78 -14.68 -23.15
C ASN A 427 -10.44 -13.20 -22.92
N LEU A 428 -9.49 -12.62 -23.66
CA LEU A 428 -9.19 -11.19 -23.57
C LEU A 428 -10.42 -10.35 -23.91
N GLN A 429 -11.14 -10.71 -24.97
CA GLN A 429 -12.36 -10.02 -25.38
C GLN A 429 -13.46 -10.13 -24.31
N SER A 430 -13.82 -11.35 -23.90
CA SER A 430 -14.90 -11.59 -22.93
C SER A 430 -14.60 -11.04 -21.54
N LYS A 431 -13.33 -10.96 -21.14
CA LYS A 431 -12.89 -10.42 -19.85
C LYS A 431 -12.51 -8.93 -19.91
N LYS A 432 -12.73 -8.26 -21.03
CA LYS A 432 -12.51 -6.81 -21.24
C LYS A 432 -11.04 -6.37 -21.11
N TYR A 433 -10.15 -7.01 -21.87
CA TYR A 433 -8.76 -6.60 -22.08
C TYR A 433 -8.55 -6.12 -23.53
N PRO A 434 -9.23 -5.04 -23.96
CA PRO A 434 -9.20 -4.60 -25.35
C PRO A 434 -7.84 -4.07 -25.79
N ARG A 435 -7.05 -3.47 -24.89
CA ARG A 435 -5.76 -2.85 -25.28
C ARG A 435 -4.73 -3.92 -25.60
N LEU A 436 -4.63 -4.96 -24.78
CA LEU A 436 -3.75 -6.09 -25.08
C LEU A 436 -4.21 -6.85 -26.32
N LEU A 437 -5.52 -7.07 -26.49
CA LEU A 437 -6.04 -7.74 -27.68
C LEU A 437 -5.70 -6.97 -28.96
N TYR A 438 -5.88 -5.65 -28.95
CA TYR A 438 -5.49 -4.78 -30.05
C TYR A 438 -3.99 -4.87 -30.33
N LEU A 439 -3.15 -4.78 -29.29
CA LEU A 439 -1.70 -4.87 -29.41
C LEU A 439 -1.26 -6.19 -30.08
N LEU A 440 -1.87 -7.31 -29.71
CA LEU A 440 -1.54 -8.63 -30.25
C LEU A 440 -2.03 -8.86 -31.69
N MET A 441 -3.13 -8.23 -32.11
CA MET A 441 -3.82 -8.61 -33.35
C MET A 441 -3.85 -7.53 -34.43
N GLN A 442 -3.77 -6.26 -34.06
CA GLN A 442 -4.10 -5.13 -34.93
C GLN A 442 -3.08 -4.00 -34.91
N SER A 443 -2.11 -4.04 -34.00
CA SER A 443 -1.08 -3.00 -33.90
C SER A 443 0.03 -3.19 -34.94
N GLU A 444 0.87 -2.15 -35.08
CA GLU A 444 2.08 -2.20 -35.90
C GLU A 444 3.18 -3.07 -35.30
N TYR A 445 3.07 -3.44 -34.01
CA TYR A 445 4.04 -4.29 -33.34
C TYR A 445 3.88 -5.75 -33.75
N LYS A 446 5.02 -6.42 -33.96
CA LYS A 446 5.07 -7.87 -34.11
C LYS A 446 5.35 -8.50 -32.75
N PHE A 447 4.56 -9.50 -32.36
CA PHE A 447 4.82 -10.27 -31.15
C PHE A 447 5.69 -11.49 -31.48
N GLU A 448 7.01 -11.33 -31.38
CA GLU A 448 8.01 -12.26 -31.90
C GLU A 448 9.24 -12.38 -30.98
N LYS A 449 10.14 -13.31 -31.33
CA LYS A 449 11.44 -13.48 -30.67
C LYS A 449 12.55 -13.06 -31.64
N VAL A 450 13.31 -12.03 -31.27
CA VAL A 450 14.40 -11.47 -32.08
C VAL A 450 15.66 -11.46 -31.24
N ASN A 451 16.75 -12.03 -31.76
CA ASN A 451 18.04 -12.14 -31.08
C ASN A 451 17.92 -12.68 -29.63
N GLY A 452 17.08 -13.70 -29.43
CA GLY A 452 16.82 -14.29 -28.12
C GLY A 452 15.86 -13.52 -27.20
N ILE A 453 15.46 -12.29 -27.55
CA ILE A 453 14.53 -11.45 -26.78
C ILE A 453 13.10 -11.71 -27.27
N GLY A 454 12.23 -12.17 -26.37
CA GLY A 454 10.81 -12.42 -26.68
C GLY A 454 9.92 -11.27 -26.24
N GLY A 455 9.13 -10.71 -27.15
CA GLY A 455 8.20 -9.64 -26.83
C GLY A 455 7.66 -8.91 -28.05
N PHE A 456 7.44 -7.60 -27.93
CA PHE A 456 6.94 -6.78 -29.02
C PHE A 456 8.09 -6.04 -29.70
N SER A 457 8.19 -6.23 -31.02
CA SER A 457 9.18 -5.58 -31.87
C SER A 457 8.52 -4.64 -32.88
N ILE A 458 9.26 -3.63 -33.31
CA ILE A 458 8.88 -2.74 -34.40
C ILE A 458 10.10 -2.38 -35.24
N GLU A 459 9.93 -2.38 -36.55
CA GLU A 459 10.94 -1.88 -37.49
C GLU A 459 10.83 -0.36 -37.57
N THR A 460 11.97 0.33 -37.44
CA THR A 460 12.03 1.79 -37.47
C THR A 460 12.60 2.27 -38.81
N ASP A 461 12.47 3.56 -39.07
CA ASP A 461 13.11 4.27 -40.18
C ASP A 461 14.53 4.76 -39.82
N ILE A 462 15.02 4.46 -38.61
CA ILE A 462 16.34 4.85 -38.13
C ILE A 462 17.40 4.01 -38.85
N VAL A 463 18.38 4.67 -39.47
CA VAL A 463 19.60 4.03 -40.00
C VAL A 463 20.48 3.63 -38.82
N TYR A 464 20.92 2.38 -38.79
CA TYR A 464 21.81 1.86 -37.74
C TYR A 464 23.17 2.57 -37.81
N THR A 465 23.75 2.83 -36.64
CA THR A 465 25.06 3.47 -36.49
C THR A 465 25.76 2.87 -35.28
N GLU A 466 27.08 2.76 -35.35
CA GLU A 466 27.95 2.36 -34.22
C GLU A 466 28.09 3.47 -33.18
N ASP A 467 27.65 4.70 -33.50
CA ASP A 467 27.55 5.78 -32.52
C ASP A 467 26.31 5.58 -31.65
N MET A 468 26.54 5.02 -30.46
CA MET A 468 25.48 4.62 -29.52
C MET A 468 24.71 5.81 -28.94
N GLU A 469 25.35 6.96 -28.78
CA GLU A 469 24.67 8.18 -28.31
C GLU A 469 23.72 8.70 -29.39
N GLU A 470 24.18 8.74 -30.65
CA GLU A 470 23.36 9.14 -31.79
C GLU A 470 22.21 8.14 -32.02
N LEU A 471 22.46 6.84 -31.86
CA LEU A 471 21.46 5.80 -31.96
C LEU A 471 20.36 5.97 -30.90
N GLY A 472 20.76 6.23 -29.65
CA GLY A 472 19.85 6.54 -28.54
C GLY A 472 19.04 7.81 -28.76
N ARG A 473 19.68 8.88 -29.25
CA ARG A 473 19.01 10.15 -29.58
C ARG A 473 17.92 9.94 -30.63
N ARG A 474 18.22 9.23 -31.71
CA ARG A 474 17.25 8.91 -32.78
C ARG A 474 16.12 8.01 -32.29
N ALA A 475 16.43 7.04 -31.42
CA ALA A 475 15.41 6.20 -30.80
C ALA A 475 14.44 7.01 -29.93
N ASN A 476 14.97 7.94 -29.12
CA ASN A 476 14.16 8.86 -28.32
C ASN A 476 13.26 9.74 -29.20
N GLU A 477 13.80 10.30 -30.28
CA GLU A 477 13.02 11.07 -31.26
C GLU A 477 11.90 10.24 -31.89
N PHE A 478 12.19 9.01 -32.30
CA PHE A 478 11.20 8.09 -32.86
C PHE A 478 10.04 7.83 -31.90
N PHE A 479 10.32 7.47 -30.65
CA PHE A 479 9.26 7.19 -29.66
C PHE A 479 8.52 8.45 -29.20
N THR A 480 9.17 9.62 -29.23
CA THR A 480 8.54 10.90 -28.91
C THR A 480 7.59 11.33 -30.02
N LEU A 481 8.04 11.31 -31.29
CA LEU A 481 7.23 11.67 -32.46
C LEU A 481 6.07 10.69 -32.65
N ARG A 482 6.30 9.40 -32.40
CA ARG A 482 5.29 8.34 -32.49
C ARG A 482 4.77 7.93 -31.11
N SER A 483 4.46 8.92 -30.28
CA SER A 483 3.97 8.70 -28.90
C SER A 483 2.75 7.78 -28.79
N SER A 484 1.95 7.64 -29.86
CA SER A 484 0.83 6.70 -29.95
C SER A 484 1.28 5.24 -29.85
N LEU A 485 2.38 4.86 -30.50
CA LEU A 485 2.93 3.49 -30.47
C LEU A 485 3.38 3.12 -29.06
N PHE A 486 4.17 4.00 -28.44
CA PHE A 486 4.59 3.83 -27.05
C PHE A 486 3.39 3.77 -26.09
N THR A 487 2.38 4.63 -26.32
CA THR A 487 1.14 4.66 -25.53
C THR A 487 0.37 3.35 -25.64
N GLN A 488 0.32 2.71 -26.81
CA GLN A 488 -0.34 1.40 -26.99
C GLN A 488 0.33 0.29 -26.18
N LEU A 489 1.66 0.16 -26.28
CA LEU A 489 2.44 -0.80 -25.47
C LEU A 489 2.20 -0.58 -23.98
N THR A 490 2.31 0.67 -23.54
CA THR A 490 2.18 1.06 -22.14
C THR A 490 0.77 0.77 -21.61
N ALA A 491 -0.26 1.13 -22.37
CA ALA A 491 -1.64 0.95 -21.97
C ALA A 491 -2.02 -0.53 -21.86
N ALA A 492 -1.48 -1.40 -22.73
CA ALA A 492 -1.69 -2.84 -22.68
C ALA A 492 -0.97 -3.49 -21.48
N ALA A 493 0.26 -3.07 -21.18
CA ALA A 493 0.99 -3.55 -20.01
C ALA A 493 0.25 -3.19 -18.70
N VAL A 494 -0.15 -1.92 -18.56
CA VAL A 494 -0.89 -1.43 -17.39
C VAL A 494 -2.26 -2.12 -17.24
N GLU A 495 -2.99 -2.33 -18.35
CA GLU A 495 -4.26 -3.08 -18.36
C GLU A 495 -4.08 -4.49 -17.79
N MET A 496 -3.00 -5.18 -18.19
CA MET A 496 -2.69 -6.51 -17.66
C MET A 496 -2.30 -6.50 -16.20
N TRP A 497 -1.50 -5.51 -15.76
CA TRP A 497 -1.11 -5.40 -14.36
C TRP A 497 -2.31 -5.14 -13.45
N GLN A 498 -3.22 -4.24 -13.84
CA GLN A 498 -4.37 -3.91 -13.02
C GLN A 498 -5.53 -4.91 -13.15
N GLY A 499 -5.49 -5.81 -14.14
CA GLY A 499 -6.59 -6.74 -14.39
C GLY A 499 -6.71 -7.88 -13.38
N ALA A 500 -7.92 -8.12 -12.83
CA ALA A 500 -8.16 -9.15 -11.81
C ALA A 500 -8.55 -10.55 -12.36
N ARG A 501 -8.74 -10.72 -13.68
CA ARG A 501 -9.39 -11.91 -14.28
C ARG A 501 -8.47 -12.83 -15.10
N MET A 502 -7.24 -12.39 -15.39
CA MET A 502 -6.23 -13.13 -16.16
C MET A 502 -5.01 -13.47 -15.30
N LEU A 503 -5.23 -14.19 -14.19
CA LEU A 503 -4.24 -14.34 -13.11
C LEU A 503 -2.88 -14.91 -13.56
N VAL A 504 -2.86 -15.99 -14.33
CA VAL A 504 -1.61 -16.63 -14.79
C VAL A 504 -0.82 -15.67 -15.69
N TRP A 505 -1.48 -15.12 -16.70
CA TRP A 505 -0.91 -14.14 -17.63
C TRP A 505 -0.40 -12.88 -16.93
N ARG A 506 -1.19 -12.35 -15.99
CA ARG A 506 -0.80 -11.21 -15.16
C ARG A 506 0.44 -11.53 -14.36
N GLN A 507 0.49 -12.67 -13.68
CA GLN A 507 1.66 -13.07 -12.89
C GLN A 507 2.94 -13.14 -13.73
N LEU A 508 2.86 -13.61 -14.98
CA LEU A 508 4.02 -13.69 -15.88
C LEU A 508 4.57 -12.31 -16.23
N LEU A 509 3.70 -11.34 -16.51
CA LEU A 509 4.10 -9.97 -16.87
C LEU A 509 4.47 -9.11 -15.65
N GLN A 510 3.83 -9.37 -14.51
CA GLN A 510 3.99 -8.59 -13.28
C GLN A 510 5.21 -9.00 -12.47
N ARG A 511 5.87 -10.13 -12.78
CA ARG A 511 7.04 -10.65 -12.03
C ARG A 511 8.05 -9.55 -11.68
N TYR A 512 8.28 -8.59 -12.57
CA TYR A 512 9.31 -7.56 -12.42
C TYR A 512 8.77 -6.14 -12.17
N VAL A 513 7.44 -5.98 -12.07
CA VAL A 513 6.77 -4.67 -11.98
C VAL A 513 6.07 -4.52 -10.64
N LEU A 514 5.94 -3.28 -10.19
CA LEU A 514 5.25 -2.91 -8.96
C LEU A 514 4.00 -2.12 -9.30
N LEU A 515 2.82 -2.58 -8.89
CA LEU A 515 1.64 -1.73 -8.82
C LEU A 515 1.65 -1.01 -7.46
N HIS A 516 2.04 0.27 -7.49
CA HIS A 516 1.99 1.25 -6.40
C HIS A 516 2.35 0.70 -5.03
N LYS A 517 3.59 0.95 -4.62
CA LYS A 517 4.05 0.64 -3.26
C LYS A 517 3.41 1.71 -2.41
N VAL A 518 2.25 1.33 -1.89
CA VAL A 518 1.54 1.90 -0.75
C VAL A 518 0.46 2.93 -1.12
N PRO A 519 -0.82 2.67 -0.81
CA PRO A 519 -1.74 3.76 -0.53
C PRO A 519 -1.16 4.50 0.67
N VAL A 520 -0.82 5.79 0.50
CA VAL A 520 -0.14 6.64 1.49
C VAL A 520 -0.81 6.60 2.88
N ILE A 521 -2.09 6.24 2.96
CA ILE A 521 -2.85 6.02 4.21
C ILE A 521 -2.27 4.89 5.10
N ASP A 522 -1.39 4.02 4.60
CA ASP A 522 -0.89 2.83 5.34
C ASP A 522 0.64 2.59 5.25
N LEU A 523 1.50 3.60 5.03
CA LEU A 523 2.93 3.42 5.33
C LEU A 523 3.13 3.25 6.85
N PRO A 524 4.05 2.39 7.35
CA PRO A 524 4.56 2.59 8.70
C PRO A 524 5.06 4.02 8.78
N SER A 525 4.69 4.73 9.85
CA SER A 525 5.01 6.13 10.06
C SER A 525 6.40 6.45 9.49
N VAL A 526 6.48 7.39 8.54
CA VAL A 526 7.79 7.86 8.06
C VAL A 526 8.51 8.65 9.15
N ILE A 527 7.78 8.97 10.22
CA ILE A 527 8.24 9.64 11.40
C ILE A 527 8.58 8.58 12.46
N THR A 528 9.86 8.49 12.82
CA THR A 528 10.24 7.67 13.97
C THR A 528 9.70 8.32 15.25
N HIS A 529 8.97 7.58 16.08
CA HIS A 529 8.47 8.08 17.36
C HIS A 529 9.61 8.48 18.30
N ASP A 530 9.49 9.66 18.93
CA ASP A 530 10.52 10.24 19.79
C ASP A 530 10.26 9.95 21.27
N SER A 531 10.59 8.75 21.73
CA SER A 531 10.30 8.33 23.11
C SER A 531 10.90 9.26 24.17
N LYS A 532 12.05 9.90 23.88
CA LYS A 532 12.71 10.82 24.82
C LYS A 532 11.98 12.15 24.94
N THR A 533 11.35 12.62 23.87
CA THR A 533 10.51 13.83 23.92
C THR A 533 9.14 13.50 24.51
N GLU A 534 8.59 12.32 24.23
CA GLU A 534 7.33 11.81 24.81
C GLU A 534 7.39 11.73 26.35
N GLU A 535 8.53 11.32 26.92
CA GLU A 535 8.75 11.27 28.38
C GLU A 535 8.48 12.62 29.09
N ALA A 536 8.61 13.75 28.38
CA ALA A 536 8.34 15.07 28.94
C ALA A 536 6.85 15.36 29.18
N PHE A 537 5.96 14.62 28.50
CA PHE A 537 4.51 14.79 28.58
C PHE A 537 3.85 13.90 29.64
N VAL A 538 4.63 13.14 30.41
CA VAL A 538 4.13 12.41 31.58
C VAL A 538 3.57 13.39 32.60
N LYS A 539 2.28 13.26 32.91
CA LYS A 539 1.58 14.14 33.85
C LYS A 539 2.06 13.91 35.28
N ALA A 540 2.47 14.99 35.96
CA ALA A 540 2.69 15.00 37.40
C ALA A 540 1.40 15.50 38.08
N ASP A 541 0.83 14.72 39.00
CA ASP A 541 -0.43 15.04 39.69
C ASP A 541 -1.59 15.39 38.74
N GLY A 542 -1.66 14.72 37.59
CA GLY A 542 -2.72 14.90 36.58
C GLY A 542 -2.60 16.17 35.74
N ARG A 543 -1.51 16.94 35.88
CA ARG A 543 -1.23 18.15 35.10
C ARG A 543 0.02 18.01 34.26
N LEU A 544 0.06 18.75 33.14
CA LEU A 544 1.26 18.87 32.31
C LEU A 544 2.33 19.71 33.05
N ASP A 545 3.57 19.22 33.04
CA ASP A 545 4.72 20.00 33.49
C ASP A 545 5.28 20.81 32.31
N ILE A 546 4.78 22.05 32.17
CA ILE A 546 5.18 22.94 31.08
C ILE A 546 6.66 23.30 31.11
N ASN A 547 7.30 23.28 32.29
CA ASN A 547 8.74 23.52 32.37
C ASN A 547 9.51 22.35 31.74
N ASN A 548 9.12 21.11 32.07
CA ASN A 548 9.73 19.92 31.48
C ASN A 548 9.51 19.83 29.97
N ILE A 549 8.28 20.14 29.51
CA ILE A 549 7.95 20.18 28.07
C ILE A 549 8.74 21.29 27.35
N SER A 550 8.90 22.46 27.97
CA SER A 550 9.73 23.55 27.43
C SER A 550 11.20 23.15 27.30
N VAL A 551 11.75 22.43 28.29
CA VAL A 551 13.11 21.87 28.23
C VAL A 551 13.24 20.86 27.10
N ALA A 552 12.24 20.00 26.90
CA ALA A 552 12.23 19.04 25.80
C ALA A 552 12.18 19.70 24.42
N LEU A 553 11.37 20.76 24.26
CA LEU A 553 11.32 21.57 23.04
C LEU A 553 12.67 22.23 22.75
N ALA A 554 13.27 22.87 23.75
CA ALA A 554 14.57 23.52 23.62
C ALA A 554 15.69 22.52 23.27
N LYS A 555 15.65 21.32 23.86
CA LYS A 555 16.58 20.24 23.54
C LYS A 555 16.42 19.74 22.11
N ALA A 556 15.18 19.57 21.64
CA ALA A 556 14.90 19.17 20.26
C ALA A 556 15.42 20.22 19.27
N ARG A 557 15.14 21.51 19.52
CA ARG A 557 15.67 22.65 18.75
C ARG A 557 17.19 22.58 18.65
N LYS A 558 17.88 22.53 19.80
CA LYS A 558 19.35 22.49 19.86
C LYS A 558 19.93 21.31 19.06
N THR A 559 19.33 20.12 19.17
CA THR A 559 19.80 18.94 18.42
C THR A 559 19.64 19.13 16.90
N ILE A 560 18.54 19.73 16.46
CA ILE A 560 18.30 20.01 15.03
C ILE A 560 19.31 21.04 14.53
N GLU A 561 19.53 22.12 15.26
CA GLU A 561 20.53 23.16 14.94
C GLU A 561 21.94 22.55 14.84
N GLU A 562 22.36 21.70 15.80
CA GLU A 562 23.65 20.99 15.75
C GLU A 562 23.79 20.10 14.51
N TYR A 563 22.71 19.43 14.07
CA TYR A 563 22.74 18.66 12.82
C TYR A 563 22.89 19.55 11.60
N LEU A 564 22.22 20.71 11.57
CA LEU A 564 22.31 21.67 10.48
C LEU A 564 23.72 22.27 10.38
N GLU A 565 24.33 22.64 11.52
CA GLU A 565 25.71 23.16 11.61
C GLU A 565 26.74 22.15 11.08
N LYS A 566 26.56 20.86 11.38
CA LYS A 566 27.42 19.77 10.88
C LYS A 566 27.12 19.37 9.43
N GLY A 567 26.07 19.93 8.83
CA GLY A 567 25.62 19.58 7.49
C GLY A 567 24.92 18.22 7.38
N GLU A 568 24.54 17.61 8.51
CA GLU A 568 23.83 16.32 8.62
C GLU A 568 22.32 16.50 8.38
N LEU A 569 21.95 16.89 7.17
CA LEU A 569 20.57 17.27 6.84
C LEU A 569 19.53 16.17 7.10
N ALA A 570 19.90 14.90 6.91
CA ALA A 570 19.00 13.78 7.20
C ALA A 570 18.66 13.68 8.70
N GLY A 571 19.66 13.86 9.58
CA GLY A 571 19.46 13.87 11.03
C GLY A 571 18.56 15.02 11.49
N ALA A 572 18.76 16.21 10.92
CA ALA A 572 17.92 17.38 11.17
C ALA A 572 16.46 17.13 10.79
N VAL A 573 16.21 16.61 9.58
CA VAL A 573 14.85 16.31 9.08
C VAL A 573 14.15 15.23 9.92
N PHE A 574 14.86 14.14 10.26
CA PHE A 574 14.25 13.06 11.05
C PHE A 574 13.90 13.52 12.47
N LYS A 575 14.80 14.24 13.15
CA LYS A 575 14.55 14.77 14.50
C LYS A 575 13.46 15.85 14.51
N PHE A 576 13.41 16.68 13.47
CA PHE A 576 12.36 17.68 13.29
C PHE A 576 10.98 17.03 13.18
N LEU A 577 10.83 16.05 12.31
CA LEU A 577 9.56 15.33 12.13
C LEU A 577 9.16 14.57 13.40
N SER A 578 10.10 13.91 14.07
CA SER A 578 9.84 13.13 15.29
C SER A 578 9.34 14.01 16.44
N ALA A 579 10.01 15.13 16.68
CA ALA A 579 9.60 16.10 17.70
C ALA A 579 8.26 16.76 17.34
N SER A 580 8.05 17.11 16.07
CA SER A 580 6.79 17.69 15.60
C SER A 580 5.62 16.74 15.83
N LEU A 581 5.79 15.43 15.62
CA LEU A 581 4.75 14.44 15.84
C LEU A 581 4.33 14.36 17.31
N VAL A 582 5.30 14.24 18.23
CA VAL A 582 5.01 14.19 19.67
C VAL A 582 4.23 15.42 20.13
N PHE A 583 4.72 16.62 19.78
CA PHE A 583 4.02 17.85 20.13
C PHE A 583 2.64 17.94 19.47
N SER A 584 2.49 17.46 18.23
CA SER A 584 1.20 17.43 17.52
C SER A 584 0.19 16.49 18.19
N SER A 585 0.62 15.34 18.69
CA SER A 585 -0.24 14.41 19.43
C SER A 585 -0.77 15.06 20.70
N HIS A 586 0.13 15.60 21.53
CA HIS A 586 -0.23 16.22 22.81
C HIS A 586 -0.90 17.58 22.67
N PHE A 587 -0.75 18.25 21.53
CA PHE A 587 -1.40 19.54 21.29
C PHE A 587 -2.90 19.46 21.43
N ALA A 588 -3.52 18.45 20.82
CA ALA A 588 -4.94 18.18 20.96
C ALA A 588 -5.23 17.27 22.17
N GLN A 589 -4.49 16.17 22.34
CA GLN A 589 -4.79 15.13 23.33
C GLN A 589 -4.70 15.62 24.78
N ASP A 590 -3.71 16.45 25.09
CA ASP A 590 -3.48 16.97 26.44
C ASP A 590 -3.71 18.47 26.55
N GLU A 591 -4.41 19.03 25.56
CA GLU A 591 -4.79 20.44 25.50
C GLU A 591 -3.59 21.40 25.66
N LEU A 592 -2.43 21.05 25.09
CA LEU A 592 -1.23 21.90 25.17
C LEU A 592 -1.50 23.33 24.65
N TYR A 593 -2.48 23.50 23.76
CA TYR A 593 -2.91 24.81 23.27
C TYR A 593 -3.34 25.79 24.38
N ASN A 594 -3.78 25.30 25.54
CA ASN A 594 -4.13 26.12 26.70
C ASN A 594 -2.91 26.71 27.44
N TYR A 595 -1.70 26.25 27.10
CA TYR A 595 -0.46 26.60 27.78
C TYR A 595 0.48 27.44 26.92
N ILE A 596 0.04 27.89 25.74
CA ILE A 596 0.84 28.74 24.85
C ILE A 596 1.04 30.11 25.53
N THR A 597 2.30 30.53 25.61
CA THR A 597 2.70 31.84 26.10
C THR A 597 3.74 32.47 25.16
N ASP A 598 4.09 33.73 25.41
CA ASP A 598 5.18 34.39 24.67
C ASP A 598 6.53 33.68 24.86
N THR A 599 6.72 32.97 25.98
CA THR A 599 7.95 32.25 26.31
C THR A 599 7.91 30.76 25.97
N PHE A 600 6.72 30.22 25.71
CA PHE A 600 6.51 28.82 25.31
C PHE A 600 5.54 28.76 24.12
N ASN A 601 6.12 28.77 22.92
CA ASN A 601 5.38 28.66 21.67
C ASN A 601 6.02 27.58 20.77
N PRO A 602 5.53 26.34 20.81
CA PRO A 602 6.04 25.27 19.96
C PRO A 602 5.78 25.54 18.47
N ASP A 603 4.68 26.25 18.13
CA ASP A 603 4.33 26.53 16.74
C ASP A 603 5.35 27.44 16.06
N TYR A 604 5.73 28.51 16.76
CA TYR A 604 6.79 29.42 16.33
C TYR A 604 8.12 28.68 16.16
N THR A 605 8.49 27.87 17.17
CA THR A 605 9.75 27.11 17.16
C THR A 605 9.84 26.14 15.98
N PHE A 606 8.79 25.35 15.72
CA PHE A 606 8.79 24.42 14.60
C PHE A 606 8.75 25.14 13.24
N THR A 607 8.11 26.31 13.17
CA THR A 607 8.09 27.09 11.92
C THR A 607 9.45 27.68 11.59
N GLU A 608 10.17 28.23 12.58
CA GLU A 608 11.55 28.68 12.40
C GLU A 608 12.47 27.55 11.92
N LEU A 609 12.44 26.41 12.63
CA LEU A 609 13.25 25.24 12.29
C LEU A 609 12.94 24.70 10.90
N PHE A 610 11.65 24.70 10.52
CA PHE A 610 11.24 24.30 9.18
C PHE A 610 11.85 25.22 8.12
N ASP A 611 11.72 26.53 8.27
CA ASP A 611 12.24 27.51 7.31
C ASP A 611 13.78 27.38 7.16
N GLU A 612 14.48 27.10 8.25
CA GLU A 612 15.92 26.86 8.24
C GLU A 612 16.29 25.56 7.50
N ILE A 613 15.60 24.44 7.79
CA ILE A 613 15.75 23.18 7.05
C ILE A 613 15.51 23.38 5.56
N ILE A 614 14.48 24.15 5.17
CA ILE A 614 14.19 24.45 3.76
C ILE A 614 15.30 25.26 3.11
N ASN A 615 15.85 26.25 3.80
CA ASN A 615 16.99 27.03 3.30
C ASN A 615 18.19 26.11 3.00
N HIS A 616 18.49 25.17 3.89
CA HIS A 616 19.55 24.18 3.68
C HIS A 616 19.25 23.20 2.52
N LEU A 617 18.02 22.68 2.45
CA LEU A 617 17.58 21.79 1.35
C LEU A 617 17.55 22.50 -0.01
N SER A 618 17.31 23.81 -0.05
CA SER A 618 17.36 24.59 -1.30
C SER A 618 18.78 24.77 -1.83
N LYS A 619 19.79 24.74 -0.94
CA LYS A 619 21.22 24.91 -1.28
C LYS A 619 21.91 23.60 -1.66
N LYS A 620 21.36 22.45 -1.25
CA LYS A 620 21.90 21.11 -1.55
C LYS A 620 20.81 20.25 -2.19
N SER A 621 21.00 19.84 -3.45
CA SER A 621 20.02 18.98 -4.14
C SER A 621 19.95 17.60 -3.47
N CYS A 622 18.89 17.35 -2.71
CA CYS A 622 18.62 16.06 -2.06
C CYS A 622 17.14 15.65 -2.26
N PRO A 623 16.75 15.20 -3.47
CA PRO A 623 15.35 14.91 -3.82
C PRO A 623 14.69 13.87 -2.90
N SER A 624 15.44 12.86 -2.46
CA SER A 624 14.98 11.82 -1.54
C SER A 624 14.60 12.39 -0.17
N LEU A 625 15.36 13.35 0.34
CA LEU A 625 15.13 13.96 1.64
C LEU A 625 13.96 14.96 1.61
N VAL A 626 13.82 15.69 0.50
CA VAL A 626 12.65 16.55 0.24
C VAL A 626 11.37 15.70 0.16
N SER A 627 11.42 14.56 -0.52
CA SER A 627 10.31 13.60 -0.59
C SER A 627 9.96 13.02 0.79
N HIS A 628 10.97 12.68 1.60
CA HIS A 628 10.76 12.19 2.97
C HIS A 628 10.12 13.26 3.86
N LEU A 629 10.62 14.50 3.81
CA LEU A 629 10.04 15.64 4.54
C LEU A 629 8.58 15.87 4.13
N HIS A 630 8.28 15.85 2.83
CA HIS A 630 6.90 15.97 2.33
C HIS A 630 5.98 14.88 2.88
N LYS A 631 6.43 13.61 2.87
CA LYS A 631 5.66 12.49 3.42
C LYS A 631 5.38 12.68 4.92
N GLY A 632 6.38 13.08 5.70
CA GLY A 632 6.20 13.35 7.13
C GLY A 632 5.25 14.52 7.39
N MET A 633 5.30 15.57 6.56
CA MET A 633 4.34 16.68 6.64
C MET A 633 2.91 16.22 6.36
N VAL A 634 2.69 15.36 5.35
CA VAL A 634 1.37 14.81 5.06
C VAL A 634 0.87 13.95 6.22
N GLU A 635 1.73 13.14 6.83
CA GLU A 635 1.36 12.34 8.00
C GLU A 635 1.00 13.21 9.23
N LEU A 636 1.73 14.31 9.48
CA LEU A 636 1.37 15.26 10.53
C LEU A 636 0.02 15.96 10.26
N GLN A 637 -0.36 16.13 8.98
CA GLN A 637 -1.68 16.67 8.63
C GLN A 637 -2.83 15.71 8.96
N GLU A 638 -2.57 14.44 9.27
CA GLU A 638 -3.59 13.50 9.72
C GLU A 638 -3.88 13.60 11.22
N GLN A 639 -3.06 14.35 11.98
CA GLN A 639 -3.25 14.54 13.42
C GLN A 639 -4.47 15.41 13.74
N GLU A 640 -5.09 15.15 14.90
CA GLU A 640 -6.22 15.95 15.41
C GLU A 640 -5.81 17.43 15.58
N SER A 641 -4.57 17.69 15.98
CA SER A 641 -4.02 19.04 16.10
C SER A 641 -4.01 19.82 14.78
N TRP A 642 -3.72 19.17 13.66
CA TRP A 642 -3.85 19.83 12.35
C TRP A 642 -5.31 19.99 11.93
N THR A 643 -6.11 18.94 12.15
CA THR A 643 -7.52 18.90 11.76
C THR A 643 -8.30 20.04 12.41
N TYR A 644 -8.17 20.17 13.74
CA TYR A 644 -8.95 21.12 14.54
C TYR A 644 -8.25 22.46 14.79
N PHE A 645 -6.91 22.48 14.93
CA PHE A 645 -6.18 23.67 15.35
C PHE A 645 -5.22 24.23 14.29
N LYS A 646 -5.06 23.53 13.16
CA LYS A 646 -4.08 23.88 12.11
C LYS A 646 -2.65 24.01 12.66
N PHE A 647 -2.34 23.23 13.68
CA PHE A 647 -1.01 23.07 14.28
C PHE A 647 -0.33 21.80 13.73
N PRO A 648 0.99 21.81 13.49
CA PRO A 648 1.86 22.98 13.44
C PRO A 648 1.64 23.81 12.15
N SER A 649 1.81 25.13 12.24
CA SER A 649 1.48 26.06 11.17
C SER A 649 2.41 25.99 9.96
N PHE A 650 3.64 25.47 10.13
CA PHE A 650 4.55 25.19 9.02
C PHE A 650 3.94 24.24 7.97
N LEU A 651 2.96 23.40 8.35
CA LEU A 651 2.23 22.53 7.42
C LEU A 651 1.38 23.29 6.40
N LYS A 652 1.13 24.60 6.61
CA LYS A 652 0.53 25.47 5.57
C LYS A 652 1.46 25.64 4.37
N GLN A 653 2.76 25.40 4.56
CA GLN A 653 3.80 25.55 3.53
C GLN A 653 3.97 24.31 2.64
N THR A 654 3.16 23.24 2.79
CA THR A 654 3.27 22.01 1.98
C THR A 654 3.31 22.27 0.48
N ARG A 655 2.57 23.28 -0.02
CA ARG A 655 2.60 23.67 -1.45
C ARG A 655 3.98 24.15 -1.93
N LYS A 656 4.79 24.76 -1.06
CA LYS A 656 6.17 25.17 -1.39
C LYS A 656 7.05 23.92 -1.59
N ILE A 657 6.88 22.90 -0.75
CA ILE A 657 7.60 21.63 -0.87
C ILE A 657 7.17 20.86 -2.12
N VAL A 658 5.88 20.82 -2.44
CA VAL A 658 5.38 20.25 -3.69
C VAL A 658 6.02 20.93 -4.92
N LYS A 659 6.23 22.25 -4.87
CA LYS A 659 6.95 22.96 -5.95
C LYS A 659 8.43 22.57 -6.00
N MET A 660 9.10 22.43 -4.86
CA MET A 660 10.50 21.99 -4.81
C MET A 660 10.64 20.57 -5.37
N VAL A 661 9.78 19.63 -4.98
CA VAL A 661 9.72 18.26 -5.55
C VAL A 661 9.51 18.29 -7.07
N LYS A 662 8.70 19.22 -7.59
CA LYS A 662 8.48 19.41 -9.03
C LYS A 662 9.61 20.12 -9.76
N GLN A 663 10.54 20.76 -9.05
CA GLN A 663 11.70 21.46 -9.63
C GLN A 663 12.97 20.60 -9.57
N THR A 664 13.01 19.57 -8.72
CA THR A 664 14.07 18.57 -8.65
C THR A 664 13.78 17.27 -9.42
N ASN A 665 12.57 17.11 -9.96
CA ASN A 665 12.14 16.05 -10.88
C ASN A 665 11.99 16.60 -12.30
#